data_AF-A0A7C4MUF1-F1
#
_entry.id   AF-A0A7C4MUF1-F1
#
_cell.length_a   1.000
_cell.length_b   1.000
_cell.length_c   1.000
_cell.angle_alpha   90.00
_cell.angle_beta   90.00
_cell.angle_gamma   90.00
#
_symmetry.space_group_name_H-M   'P 1'
#
loop_
_entity.id
_entity.type
_entity.pdbx_description
1 polymer ?
#
loop_
_entity_poly.entity_id
_entity_poly.type
_entity_poly.pdbx_seq_one_letter_code
_entity_poly.pdbx_strand_id
1 'polypeptide(L)'
;MKLSADTTIGQTTGGTGRMFLNGAIDLDSGSPRTITTNVHTLVSGVISNGTLRKDGTSALVLDAANTHAGGTQLSAGILMVGNNNALGTGTLTIDGGSTVFASKDNAARVLPNAVTLTADPTFGMMYLGTGDLTFSGNVNLGGLYRTVTTLNDVVFSGNVNNGDLVKAGGGSLSVLGSTTVNSVTVNAGLLNLTGNNTISSGTVSINGGVLFADDAAALGGATNLTVNTGGALRFGSGANTTLSSLTSLTGYSNAFFGFGLGTNNDKIDLGANSASLFGALVGGWDTGSMTVGSTYTVLKAASGLGAGSVSLGALPGGYVYSLATTGTQVDITVSSLAPAGPYYWTGDRGDGSWTALGDGTNSNWATDAAGTTDPQATPGAGMIAYFNASSASGSPFTVTLDGPVSVQGVKFIATTPATGAVTINAGANNGTLTLGSAGLEALAGAPTPTINAPVVIGVNQQWNTVANVTMNGRLSGSANLTKVGAGTLTIDSAAYTIPSDFSGELRVFQGALTARAPAVTAADLYVINPFGDAVVRLGNSTLNIRYDGPNDTTNRDYIFGNQLIIDKPATINLDRISGNGGLNRNSIFSSLTINNTQLTVTQGGNTFRLAISGNINLVGDAVVDSGDMTNMVSGKITDAGLMRTLTKTGGNTMNILGTGNDFGGGMMLVGSGSLRIGDGYGTAVVNPTATAGTGPI
;
A
#
# COMPACT_ATOMS: atom_id res chain seq x y z
N MET A 1 25.26 5.43 28.97
CA MET A 1 25.86 4.11 29.25
C MET A 1 26.98 3.89 28.26
N LYS A 2 28.19 3.54 28.71
CA LYS A 2 29.28 3.13 27.82
C LYS A 2 29.26 1.60 27.65
N LEU A 3 29.24 1.12 26.41
CA LEU A 3 29.31 -0.29 26.06
C LEU A 3 30.78 -0.67 25.78
N SER A 4 31.44 -1.27 26.76
CA SER A 4 32.82 -1.77 26.61
C SER A 4 32.91 -3.18 26.05
N ALA A 5 31.77 -3.88 25.88
CA ALA A 5 31.69 -5.24 25.35
C ALA A 5 30.34 -5.46 24.64
N ASP A 6 30.24 -6.57 23.90
CA ASP A 6 29.01 -7.04 23.26
C ASP A 6 27.91 -7.29 24.29
N THR A 7 26.67 -6.99 23.91
CA THR A 7 25.51 -7.02 24.80
C THR A 7 24.37 -7.82 24.19
N THR A 8 23.80 -8.74 24.97
CA THR A 8 22.55 -9.43 24.63
C THR A 8 21.40 -8.81 25.40
N ILE A 9 20.33 -8.47 24.69
CA ILE A 9 19.10 -7.89 25.22
C ILE A 9 17.96 -8.91 25.06
N GLY A 10 17.38 -9.32 26.19
CA GLY A 10 16.32 -10.33 26.23
C GLY A 10 16.84 -11.76 26.42
N GLN A 11 15.96 -12.64 26.92
CA GLN A 11 16.27 -14.06 27.12
C GLN A 11 16.31 -14.78 25.77
N THR A 12 17.20 -15.76 25.61
CA THR A 12 17.40 -16.55 24.38
C THR A 12 16.22 -17.46 24.03
N THR A 13 15.29 -17.67 24.96
CA THR A 13 14.02 -18.40 24.76
C THR A 13 12.87 -17.72 25.51
N GLY A 14 11.76 -17.48 24.81
CA GLY A 14 10.45 -17.19 25.42
C GLY A 14 10.22 -15.78 26.02
N GLY A 15 11.08 -14.79 25.77
CA GLY A 15 10.83 -13.42 26.21
C GLY A 15 9.83 -12.67 25.32
N THR A 16 8.63 -12.36 25.81
CA THR A 16 7.62 -11.54 25.10
C THR A 16 7.64 -10.06 25.51
N GLY A 17 8.74 -9.62 26.14
CA GLY A 17 8.88 -8.25 26.64
C GLY A 17 9.28 -7.26 25.55
N ARG A 18 9.06 -5.97 25.82
CA ARG A 18 9.68 -4.86 25.10
C ARG A 18 10.72 -4.21 25.99
N MET A 19 11.84 -3.79 25.44
CA MET A 19 12.83 -3.00 26.16
C MET A 19 12.89 -1.58 25.61
N PHE A 20 12.91 -0.60 26.50
CA PHE A 20 13.05 0.81 26.15
C PHE A 20 14.32 1.36 26.79
N LEU A 21 15.23 1.85 25.95
CA LEU A 21 16.48 2.46 26.36
C LEU A 21 16.46 3.95 26.03
N ASN A 22 16.20 4.78 27.04
CA ASN A 22 16.06 6.23 26.88
C ASN A 22 17.37 7.01 27.11
N GLY A 23 18.38 6.37 27.71
CA GLY A 23 19.67 7.00 27.98
C GLY A 23 20.61 6.95 26.77
N ALA A 24 21.51 7.93 26.65
CA ALA A 24 22.56 7.92 25.63
C ALA A 24 23.46 6.68 25.76
N ILE A 25 23.91 6.13 24.63
CA ILE A 25 24.78 4.95 24.54
C ILE A 25 26.08 5.34 23.84
N ASP A 26 27.22 5.06 24.46
CA ASP A 26 28.55 5.23 23.86
C ASP A 26 29.09 3.85 23.49
N LEU A 27 29.34 3.58 22.20
CA LEU A 27 29.84 2.28 21.73
C LEU A 27 31.34 2.10 21.93
N ASP A 28 32.05 3.11 22.46
CA ASP A 28 33.51 3.15 22.51
C ASP A 28 34.14 3.22 21.11
N SER A 29 35.39 3.71 20.98
CA SER A 29 36.04 3.86 19.65
C SER A 29 36.79 2.61 19.18
N GLY A 30 36.56 1.46 19.83
CA GLY A 30 37.26 0.21 19.57
C GLY A 30 36.58 -0.67 18.52
N SER A 31 36.69 -2.00 18.68
CA SER A 31 36.01 -3.00 17.83
C SER A 31 34.48 -2.78 17.78
N PRO A 32 33.79 -3.22 16.71
CA PRO A 32 32.34 -3.16 16.63
C PRO A 32 31.68 -3.74 17.88
N ARG A 33 30.65 -3.05 18.39
CA ARG A 33 29.85 -3.52 19.52
C ARG A 33 28.61 -4.23 19.01
N THR A 34 28.48 -5.50 19.35
CA THR A 34 27.27 -6.27 19.04
C THR A 34 26.18 -5.96 20.04
N ILE A 35 24.99 -5.63 19.53
CA ILE A 35 23.74 -5.66 20.29
C ILE A 35 22.90 -6.80 19.72
N THR A 36 22.86 -7.92 20.44
CA THR A 36 22.04 -9.08 20.12
C THR A 36 20.66 -8.90 20.75
N THR A 37 19.62 -8.65 19.96
CA THR A 37 18.26 -8.45 20.48
C THR A 37 17.41 -9.70 20.27
N ASN A 38 16.95 -10.30 21.38
CA ASN A 38 15.99 -11.41 21.42
C ASN A 38 14.59 -10.95 21.88
N VAL A 39 14.43 -9.64 22.09
CA VAL A 39 13.18 -8.95 22.35
C VAL A 39 13.17 -7.64 21.58
N HIS A 40 11.98 -7.12 21.26
CA HIS A 40 11.86 -5.84 20.57
C HIS A 40 12.40 -4.72 21.46
N THR A 41 13.44 -4.03 20.99
CA THR A 41 14.18 -3.02 21.73
C THR A 41 14.09 -1.67 21.05
N LEU A 42 13.50 -0.67 21.72
CA LEU A 42 13.51 0.72 21.30
C LEU A 42 14.64 1.48 21.99
N VAL A 43 15.52 2.09 21.21
CA VAL A 43 16.55 3.01 21.68
C VAL A 43 16.18 4.41 21.24
N SER A 44 15.77 5.24 22.20
CA SER A 44 15.42 6.65 21.99
C SER A 44 16.54 7.60 22.43
N GLY A 45 17.56 7.09 23.13
CA GLY A 45 18.78 7.83 23.42
C GLY A 45 19.77 7.85 22.25
N VAL A 46 20.59 8.90 22.18
CA VAL A 46 21.65 9.03 21.14
C VAL A 46 22.72 7.95 21.33
N ILE A 47 23.05 7.26 20.25
CA ILE A 47 24.20 6.34 20.14
C ILE A 47 25.39 7.07 19.51
N SER A 48 26.50 7.14 20.24
CA SER A 48 27.73 7.84 19.87
C SER A 48 28.94 6.92 19.77
N ASN A 49 29.94 7.31 18.96
CA ASN A 49 31.22 6.64 18.75
C ASN A 49 31.13 5.19 18.20
N GLY A 50 32.25 4.65 17.71
CA GLY A 50 32.36 3.22 17.35
C GLY A 50 31.49 2.76 16.18
N THR A 51 31.39 1.44 16.05
CA THR A 51 30.56 0.74 15.07
C THR A 51 29.48 -0.06 15.80
N LEU A 52 28.23 0.08 15.38
CA LEU A 52 27.11 -0.70 15.89
C LEU A 52 26.94 -1.97 15.06
N ARG A 53 26.88 -3.16 15.67
CA ARG A 53 26.45 -4.39 15.01
C ARG A 53 25.15 -4.89 15.61
N LYS A 54 24.10 -4.96 14.82
CA LYS A 54 22.80 -5.52 15.17
C LYS A 54 22.78 -7.02 14.86
N ASP A 55 22.49 -7.81 15.88
CA ASP A 55 22.33 -9.26 15.80
C ASP A 55 21.08 -9.72 16.58
N GLY A 56 20.77 -11.01 16.58
CA GLY A 56 19.56 -11.59 17.17
C GLY A 56 18.32 -11.39 16.31
N THR A 57 17.32 -12.24 16.50
CA THR A 57 16.15 -12.34 15.60
C THR A 57 15.14 -11.22 15.74
N SER A 58 15.12 -10.50 16.87
CA SER A 58 14.12 -9.46 17.14
C SER A 58 14.50 -8.09 16.56
N ALA A 59 13.56 -7.15 16.62
CA ALA A 59 13.74 -5.78 16.18
C ALA A 59 14.57 -4.91 17.14
N LEU A 60 15.50 -4.16 16.58
CA LEU A 60 16.12 -2.98 17.21
C LEU A 60 15.60 -1.73 16.50
N VAL A 61 14.99 -0.81 17.25
CA VAL A 61 14.51 0.47 16.74
C VAL A 61 15.45 1.57 17.20
N LEU A 62 16.02 2.32 16.26
CA LEU A 62 16.87 3.49 16.50
C LEU A 62 16.05 4.76 16.23
N ASP A 63 15.61 5.44 17.28
CA ASP A 63 14.67 6.57 17.19
C ASP A 63 15.37 7.94 17.18
N ALA A 64 16.59 8.00 17.72
CA ALA A 64 17.35 9.23 17.86
C ALA A 64 18.17 9.56 16.61
N ALA A 65 18.57 10.82 16.48
CA ALA A 65 19.66 11.22 15.60
C ALA A 65 20.99 10.76 16.22
N ASN A 66 21.57 9.69 15.69
CA ASN A 66 22.78 9.08 16.23
C ASN A 66 24.04 9.75 15.64
N THR A 67 25.17 9.66 16.36
CA THR A 67 26.42 10.38 16.02
C THR A 67 27.63 9.46 15.86
N HIS A 68 27.45 8.15 16.00
CA HIS A 68 28.52 7.20 15.73
C HIS A 68 28.96 7.22 14.25
N ALA A 69 30.27 7.21 14.04
CA ALA A 69 30.88 7.36 12.70
C ALA A 69 31.46 6.05 12.15
N GLY A 70 31.58 5.00 12.97
CA GLY A 70 32.13 3.70 12.55
C GLY A 70 31.16 2.84 11.74
N GLY A 71 29.92 3.31 11.52
CA GLY A 71 28.90 2.63 10.73
C GLY A 71 27.97 1.71 11.54
N THR A 72 26.99 1.16 10.84
CA THR A 72 26.01 0.21 11.36
C THR A 72 26.06 -1.09 10.54
N GLN A 73 26.19 -2.24 11.20
CA GLN A 73 26.19 -3.57 10.59
C GLN A 73 24.89 -4.30 10.99
N LEU A 74 24.16 -4.83 10.03
CA LEU A 74 22.93 -5.60 10.23
C LEU A 74 23.16 -7.06 9.87
N SER A 75 23.38 -7.88 10.91
CA SER A 75 23.77 -9.29 10.78
C SER A 75 22.63 -10.27 11.04
N ALA A 76 21.60 -9.88 11.80
CA ALA A 76 20.39 -10.68 11.95
C ALA A 76 19.18 -9.84 12.40
N GLY A 77 17.99 -10.38 12.12
CA GLY A 77 16.71 -9.83 12.57
C GLY A 77 16.33 -8.54 11.87
N ILE A 78 15.68 -7.64 12.62
CA ILE A 78 15.09 -6.41 12.07
C ILE A 78 15.82 -5.19 12.65
N LEU A 79 16.17 -4.24 11.79
CA LEU A 79 16.60 -2.89 12.17
C LEU A 79 15.60 -1.86 11.66
N MET A 80 15.02 -1.10 12.58
CA MET A 80 14.03 -0.06 12.27
C MET A 80 14.59 1.32 12.59
N VAL A 81 14.37 2.30 11.72
CA VAL A 81 14.86 3.67 11.90
C VAL A 81 13.73 4.69 12.07
N GLY A 82 13.75 5.40 13.20
CA GLY A 82 12.81 6.47 13.52
C GLY A 82 13.28 7.86 13.08
N ASN A 83 14.54 8.01 12.66
CA ASN A 83 15.13 9.30 12.30
C ASN A 83 16.02 9.20 11.05
N ASN A 84 16.13 10.28 10.28
CA ASN A 84 17.00 10.36 9.09
C ASN A 84 18.50 10.17 9.41
N ASN A 85 18.92 10.48 10.65
CA ASN A 85 20.29 10.27 11.14
C ASN A 85 20.39 9.07 12.10
N ALA A 86 19.43 8.14 12.10
CA ALA A 86 19.42 7.00 13.02
C ALA A 86 20.62 6.05 12.85
N LEU A 87 21.28 6.02 11.70
CA LEU A 87 22.44 5.16 11.44
C LEU A 87 23.79 5.83 11.73
N GLY A 88 23.78 7.06 12.29
CA GLY A 88 24.99 7.86 12.39
C GLY A 88 25.46 8.34 11.02
N THR A 89 26.78 8.56 10.88
CA THR A 89 27.39 9.10 9.64
C THR A 89 28.16 8.06 8.84
N GLY A 90 28.36 6.86 9.38
CA GLY A 90 29.11 5.78 8.71
C GLY A 90 28.27 4.93 7.76
N THR A 91 28.89 3.96 7.11
CA THR A 91 28.21 3.03 6.18
C THR A 91 27.22 2.10 6.89
N LEU A 92 26.09 1.82 6.25
CA LEU A 92 25.22 0.69 6.56
C LEU A 92 25.73 -0.55 5.84
N THR A 93 26.13 -1.59 6.56
CA THR A 93 26.49 -2.89 6.00
C THR A 93 25.40 -3.89 6.33
N ILE A 94 24.84 -4.57 5.32
CA ILE A 94 23.90 -5.68 5.52
C ILE A 94 24.64 -6.97 5.18
N ASP A 95 24.83 -7.84 6.18
CA ASP A 95 25.63 -9.06 6.09
C ASP A 95 24.90 -10.35 6.52
N GLY A 96 23.66 -10.25 6.99
CA GLY A 96 22.78 -11.40 7.26
C GLY A 96 21.76 -11.68 6.16
N GLY A 97 21.65 -12.95 5.72
CA GLY A 97 20.77 -13.40 4.61
C GLY A 97 19.26 -13.47 4.88
N SER A 98 18.78 -12.96 6.02
CA SER A 98 17.35 -12.85 6.35
C SER A 98 17.08 -11.63 7.23
N THR A 99 17.77 -10.53 6.90
CA THR A 99 17.66 -9.28 7.64
C THR A 99 16.63 -8.36 7.00
N VAL A 100 15.94 -7.60 7.86
CA VAL A 100 14.97 -6.61 7.44
C VAL A 100 15.42 -5.24 7.91
N PHE A 101 15.50 -4.29 6.98
CA PHE A 101 15.74 -2.89 7.27
C PHE A 101 14.50 -2.08 6.93
N ALA A 102 13.91 -1.38 7.90
CA ALA A 102 12.65 -0.67 7.72
C ALA A 102 12.66 0.71 8.39
N SER A 103 11.72 1.57 8.03
CA SER A 103 11.42 2.74 8.87
C SER A 103 10.76 2.28 10.18
N LYS A 104 10.59 3.18 11.15
CA LYS A 104 9.87 2.85 12.39
C LYS A 104 8.35 2.87 12.19
N ASP A 105 7.89 3.79 11.37
CA ASP A 105 6.49 4.18 11.18
C ASP A 105 6.21 4.42 9.68
N ASN A 106 5.13 5.12 9.34
CA ASN A 106 4.76 5.41 7.94
C ASN A 106 5.46 6.64 7.35
N ALA A 107 6.24 7.40 8.12
CA ALA A 107 6.93 8.55 7.58
C ALA A 107 8.13 8.10 6.71
N ALA A 108 8.30 8.73 5.55
CA ALA A 108 9.45 8.46 4.70
C ALA A 108 10.76 8.81 5.44
N ARG A 109 11.81 8.00 5.24
CA ARG A 109 13.15 8.23 5.82
C ARG A 109 14.16 8.47 4.71
N VAL A 110 14.93 9.55 4.84
CA VAL A 110 16.04 9.88 3.95
C VAL A 110 17.35 9.68 4.70
N LEU A 111 18.08 8.63 4.34
CA LEU A 111 19.28 8.15 4.99
C LEU A 111 20.51 8.55 4.17
N PRO A 112 21.41 9.39 4.70
CA PRO A 112 22.59 9.85 3.95
C PRO A 112 23.70 8.80 3.84
N ASN A 113 23.56 7.70 4.55
CA ASN A 113 24.58 6.67 4.69
C ASN A 113 24.83 5.95 3.35
N ALA A 114 26.10 5.65 3.08
CA ALA A 114 26.44 4.66 2.07
C ALA A 114 25.93 3.28 2.50
N VAL A 115 25.63 2.40 1.54
CA VAL A 115 25.12 1.04 1.80
C VAL A 115 26.06 0.02 1.17
N THR A 116 26.39 -1.04 1.92
CA THR A 116 27.13 -2.20 1.40
C THR A 116 26.31 -3.47 1.66
N LEU A 117 26.01 -4.21 0.60
CA LEU A 117 25.25 -5.45 0.64
C LEU A 117 26.21 -6.63 0.48
N THR A 118 26.43 -7.36 1.58
CA THR A 118 27.21 -8.61 1.58
C THR A 118 26.32 -9.84 1.73
N ALA A 119 25.03 -9.64 2.02
CA ALA A 119 23.94 -10.59 1.95
C ALA A 119 22.72 -9.97 1.23
N ASP A 120 21.71 -10.80 0.93
CA ASP A 120 20.47 -10.35 0.30
C ASP A 120 19.59 -9.61 1.31
N PRO A 121 19.29 -8.31 1.10
CA PRO A 121 18.49 -7.54 2.05
C PRO A 121 16.98 -7.66 1.76
N THR A 122 16.19 -7.48 2.81
CA THR A 122 14.78 -7.07 2.69
C THR A 122 14.63 -5.63 3.21
N PHE A 123 14.10 -4.76 2.36
CA PHE A 123 13.79 -3.37 2.71
C PHE A 123 12.29 -3.18 2.91
N GLY A 124 11.94 -2.50 3.99
CA GLY A 124 10.57 -2.27 4.37
C GLY A 124 9.91 -3.48 5.04
N MET A 125 8.68 -3.28 5.45
CA MET A 125 7.84 -4.25 6.12
C MET A 125 6.39 -4.04 5.70
N MET A 126 5.60 -5.09 5.80
CA MET A 126 4.21 -5.09 5.33
C MET A 126 3.28 -4.28 6.25
N TYR A 127 3.69 -4.07 7.51
CA TYR A 127 2.75 -3.89 8.64
C TYR A 127 3.22 -2.95 9.75
N LEU A 128 4.52 -2.69 9.81
CA LEU A 128 5.17 -1.71 10.67
C LEU A 128 6.21 -1.03 9.78
N GLY A 129 6.62 0.21 10.06
CA GLY A 129 7.78 0.75 9.34
C GLY A 129 7.59 0.81 7.82
N THR A 130 6.40 1.24 7.40
CA THR A 130 6.00 1.22 5.99
C THR A 130 6.33 2.50 5.25
N GLY A 131 6.93 3.47 5.94
CA GLY A 131 7.42 4.68 5.31
C GLY A 131 8.56 4.36 4.37
N ASP A 132 8.53 4.99 3.20
CA ASP A 132 9.49 4.80 2.13
C ASP A 132 10.93 5.06 2.60
N LEU A 133 11.87 4.35 1.99
CA LEU A 133 13.29 4.44 2.33
C LEU A 133 14.09 5.03 1.18
N THR A 134 14.67 6.20 1.39
CA THR A 134 15.58 6.84 0.44
C THR A 134 17.01 6.77 0.98
N PHE A 135 17.91 6.10 0.27
CA PHE A 135 19.34 6.10 0.55
C PHE A 135 20.05 7.03 -0.42
N SER A 136 20.66 8.09 0.11
CA SER A 136 21.38 9.07 -0.72
C SER A 136 22.87 8.84 -0.83
N GLY A 137 23.43 7.93 -0.04
CA GLY A 137 24.79 7.44 -0.22
C GLY A 137 24.88 6.38 -1.33
N ASN A 138 26.12 6.11 -1.78
CA ASN A 138 26.37 5.06 -2.77
C ASN A 138 26.00 3.67 -2.22
N VAL A 139 25.49 2.80 -3.09
CA VAL A 139 25.13 1.42 -2.80
C VAL A 139 26.11 0.47 -3.51
N ASN A 140 26.78 -0.38 -2.74
CA ASN A 140 27.69 -1.40 -3.22
C ASN A 140 27.05 -2.79 -3.05
N LEU A 141 26.88 -3.54 -4.15
CA LEU A 141 26.26 -4.88 -4.16
C LEU A 141 27.25 -6.02 -3.76
N GLY A 142 28.48 -5.66 -3.39
CA GLY A 142 29.44 -6.60 -2.80
C GLY A 142 30.09 -7.59 -3.78
N GLY A 143 30.02 -7.31 -5.08
CA GLY A 143 30.68 -8.06 -6.16
C GLY A 143 30.00 -9.36 -6.57
N LEU A 144 28.83 -9.67 -5.98
CA LEU A 144 28.08 -10.91 -6.20
C LEU A 144 26.66 -10.61 -6.70
N TYR A 145 25.92 -11.67 -6.98
CA TYR A 145 24.48 -11.63 -7.21
C TYR A 145 23.74 -11.21 -5.95
N ARG A 146 22.94 -10.14 -6.01
CA ARG A 146 22.14 -9.65 -4.87
C ARG A 146 20.66 -9.57 -5.16
N THR A 147 19.89 -10.34 -4.38
CA THR A 147 18.44 -10.21 -4.33
C THR A 147 18.06 -9.09 -3.38
N VAL A 148 17.76 -7.93 -3.95
CA VAL A 148 17.20 -6.79 -3.22
C VAL A 148 15.68 -6.94 -3.19
N THR A 149 15.17 -7.39 -2.04
CA THR A 149 13.72 -7.52 -1.82
C THR A 149 13.18 -6.21 -1.27
N THR A 150 12.20 -5.60 -1.92
CA THR A 150 11.51 -4.41 -1.40
C THR A 150 10.04 -4.71 -1.12
N LEU A 151 9.60 -4.41 0.09
CA LEU A 151 8.21 -4.53 0.53
C LEU A 151 7.49 -3.18 0.51
N ASN A 152 8.22 -2.10 0.78
CA ASN A 152 7.79 -0.70 0.57
C ASN A 152 8.61 -0.07 -0.55
N ASP A 153 8.30 1.18 -0.92
CA ASP A 153 9.05 1.86 -1.97
C ASP A 153 10.43 2.27 -1.45
N VAL A 154 11.46 1.93 -2.22
CA VAL A 154 12.86 2.22 -1.91
C VAL A 154 13.45 3.05 -3.03
N VAL A 155 14.20 4.08 -2.64
CA VAL A 155 14.94 4.95 -3.55
C VAL A 155 16.44 4.84 -3.25
N PHE A 156 17.23 4.43 -4.24
CA PHE A 156 18.68 4.60 -4.24
C PHE A 156 19.01 5.83 -5.08
N SER A 157 19.25 6.96 -4.42
CA SER A 157 19.61 8.19 -5.12
C SER A 157 21.12 8.36 -5.31
N GLY A 158 21.93 7.61 -4.56
CA GLY A 158 23.36 7.44 -4.84
C GLY A 158 23.62 6.39 -5.92
N ASN A 159 24.88 6.26 -6.35
CA ASN A 159 25.27 5.29 -7.38
C ASN A 159 25.13 3.86 -6.88
N VAL A 160 24.66 2.93 -7.74
CA VAL A 160 24.58 1.49 -7.45
C VAL A 160 25.67 0.77 -8.25
N ASN A 161 26.53 -0.01 -7.60
CA ASN A 161 27.66 -0.64 -8.29
C ASN A 161 28.08 -2.00 -7.72
N ASN A 162 29.00 -2.65 -8.45
CA ASN A 162 29.79 -3.81 -8.00
C ASN A 162 28.94 -5.05 -7.67
N GLY A 163 28.42 -5.74 -8.68
CA GLY A 163 27.66 -7.00 -8.52
C GLY A 163 26.52 -7.13 -9.53
N ASP A 164 25.62 -8.09 -9.32
CA ASP A 164 24.38 -8.21 -10.09
C ASP A 164 23.22 -7.67 -9.26
N LEU A 165 22.33 -6.93 -9.91
CA LEU A 165 21.14 -6.37 -9.27
C LEU A 165 19.92 -7.24 -9.57
N VAL A 166 19.34 -7.85 -8.55
CA VAL A 166 18.09 -8.59 -8.67
C VAL A 166 17.01 -7.94 -7.83
N LYS A 167 15.94 -7.51 -8.48
CA LYS A 167 14.77 -6.93 -7.81
C LYS A 167 13.75 -8.02 -7.47
N ALA A 168 13.36 -8.10 -6.20
CA ALA A 168 12.27 -8.95 -5.72
C ALA A 168 11.34 -8.17 -4.77
N GLY A 169 10.25 -8.79 -4.34
CA GLY A 169 9.23 -8.17 -3.49
C GLY A 169 8.28 -7.24 -4.25
N GLY A 170 7.13 -6.94 -3.64
CA GLY A 170 6.05 -6.19 -4.28
C GLY A 170 6.26 -4.66 -4.34
N GLY A 171 7.14 -4.09 -3.51
CA GLY A 171 7.43 -2.66 -3.51
C GLY A 171 8.21 -2.20 -4.74
N SER A 172 8.31 -0.89 -4.97
CA SER A 172 9.19 -0.33 -5.99
C SER A 172 10.64 -0.24 -5.52
N LEU A 173 11.58 -0.34 -6.46
CA LEU A 173 12.96 0.10 -6.28
C LEU A 173 13.27 1.11 -7.39
N SER A 174 13.47 2.36 -7.00
CA SER A 174 13.88 3.43 -7.91
C SER A 174 15.37 3.72 -7.74
N VAL A 175 16.14 3.58 -8.82
CA VAL A 175 17.56 3.90 -8.86
C VAL A 175 17.76 5.17 -9.67
N LEU A 176 18.00 6.28 -8.97
CA LEU A 176 18.16 7.61 -9.56
C LEU A 176 19.63 7.92 -9.87
N GLY A 177 20.56 7.35 -9.09
CA GLY A 177 21.99 7.44 -9.34
C GLY A 177 22.44 6.54 -10.50
N SER A 178 23.70 6.68 -10.93
CA SER A 178 24.24 5.81 -11.99
C SER A 178 24.31 4.36 -11.52
N THR A 179 23.91 3.41 -12.37
CA THR A 179 24.00 1.97 -12.10
C THR A 179 25.14 1.35 -12.88
N THR A 180 26.11 0.70 -12.23
CA THR A 180 27.18 -0.05 -12.90
C THR A 180 27.28 -1.46 -12.33
N VAL A 181 26.55 -2.37 -12.94
CA VAL A 181 26.33 -3.76 -12.47
C VAL A 181 26.66 -4.75 -13.58
N ASN A 182 26.82 -6.04 -13.28
CA ASN A 182 27.07 -7.01 -14.35
C ASN A 182 25.79 -7.40 -15.06
N SER A 183 24.72 -7.74 -14.33
CA SER A 183 23.41 -8.04 -14.89
C SER A 183 22.28 -7.42 -14.08
N VAL A 184 21.12 -7.26 -14.71
CA VAL A 184 19.86 -6.87 -14.05
C VAL A 184 18.84 -7.98 -14.20
N THR A 185 18.22 -8.37 -13.09
CA THR A 185 17.08 -9.30 -13.09
C THR A 185 15.91 -8.71 -12.32
N VAL A 186 14.69 -8.82 -12.85
CA VAL A 186 13.45 -8.42 -12.15
C VAL A 186 12.58 -9.65 -11.96
N ASN A 187 12.40 -10.05 -10.70
CA ASN A 187 11.57 -11.20 -10.32
C ASN A 187 10.16 -10.78 -9.88
N ALA A 188 10.01 -9.59 -9.28
CA ALA A 188 8.71 -9.03 -8.86
C ALA A 188 8.78 -7.51 -8.60
N GLY A 189 7.61 -6.89 -8.52
CA GLY A 189 7.46 -5.46 -8.23
C GLY A 189 7.92 -4.58 -9.39
N LEU A 190 8.23 -3.32 -9.10
CA LEU A 190 8.76 -2.36 -10.07
C LEU A 190 10.25 -2.13 -9.80
N LEU A 191 11.08 -2.27 -10.83
CA LEU A 191 12.43 -1.70 -10.87
C LEU A 191 12.40 -0.50 -11.81
N ASN A 192 12.68 0.68 -11.30
CA ASN A 192 12.81 1.89 -12.07
C ASN A 192 14.29 2.27 -12.18
N LEU A 193 14.83 2.27 -13.40
CA LEU A 193 16.21 2.67 -13.69
C LEU A 193 16.21 3.97 -14.50
N THR A 194 16.37 5.12 -13.84
CA THR A 194 16.35 6.44 -14.51
C THR A 194 17.73 7.09 -14.63
N GLY A 195 18.73 6.59 -13.89
CA GLY A 195 20.11 7.08 -13.96
C GLY A 195 20.88 6.58 -15.19
N ASN A 196 22.13 7.03 -15.36
CA ASN A 196 23.03 6.49 -16.38
C ASN A 196 23.43 5.07 -16.00
N ASN A 197 23.03 4.07 -16.79
CA ASN A 197 23.27 2.67 -16.46
C ASN A 197 24.36 2.07 -17.36
N THR A 198 25.08 1.09 -16.81
CA THR A 198 26.06 0.25 -17.49
C THR A 198 25.85 -1.17 -16.99
N ILE A 199 25.49 -2.09 -17.88
CA ILE A 199 25.22 -3.50 -17.58
C ILE A 199 26.31 -4.34 -18.26
N SER A 200 27.39 -4.62 -17.54
CA SER A 200 28.68 -5.05 -18.14
C SER A 200 28.65 -6.43 -18.80
N SER A 201 27.83 -7.37 -18.30
CA SER A 201 27.60 -8.67 -18.96
C SER A 201 26.65 -8.57 -20.15
N GLY A 202 25.97 -7.43 -20.30
CA GLY A 202 24.93 -7.20 -21.28
C GLY A 202 23.60 -7.92 -21.01
N THR A 203 23.42 -8.60 -19.88
CA THR A 203 22.23 -9.41 -19.63
C THR A 203 21.19 -8.68 -18.78
N VAL A 204 19.96 -8.59 -19.31
CA VAL A 204 18.76 -8.11 -18.62
C VAL A 204 17.66 -9.17 -18.72
N SER A 205 17.11 -9.58 -17.58
CA SER A 205 16.05 -10.58 -17.51
C SER A 205 14.87 -10.09 -16.66
N ILE A 206 13.65 -10.25 -17.17
CA ILE A 206 12.42 -9.89 -16.46
C ILE A 206 11.60 -11.17 -16.33
N ASN A 207 11.71 -11.82 -15.17
CA ASN A 207 11.05 -13.10 -14.83
C ASN A 207 9.62 -12.90 -14.34
N GLY A 208 9.36 -11.75 -13.71
CA GLY A 208 8.08 -11.33 -13.18
C GLY A 208 8.18 -9.89 -12.69
N GLY A 209 7.09 -9.13 -12.72
CA GLY A 209 7.12 -7.71 -12.41
C GLY A 209 7.55 -6.83 -13.59
N VAL A 210 7.99 -5.62 -13.30
CA VAL A 210 8.15 -4.53 -14.28
C VAL A 210 9.55 -3.95 -14.20
N LEU A 211 10.27 -3.90 -15.33
CA LEU A 211 11.39 -2.99 -15.53
C LEU A 211 10.88 -1.74 -16.25
N PHE A 212 11.02 -0.59 -15.61
CA PHE A 212 10.79 0.70 -16.24
C PHE A 212 12.13 1.34 -16.57
N ALA A 213 12.31 1.69 -17.85
CA ALA A 213 13.49 2.30 -18.40
C ALA A 213 13.05 3.54 -19.21
N ASP A 214 13.43 4.74 -18.78
CA ASP A 214 12.99 5.98 -19.45
C ASP A 214 13.43 6.04 -20.93
N ASP A 215 14.60 5.49 -21.25
CA ASP A 215 15.16 5.43 -22.61
C ASP A 215 16.12 4.23 -22.85
N ALA A 216 16.83 4.24 -23.97
CA ALA A 216 17.83 3.22 -24.32
C ALA A 216 19.05 3.24 -23.39
N ALA A 217 19.46 4.42 -22.94
CA ALA A 217 20.60 4.58 -22.04
C ALA A 217 20.30 3.95 -20.68
N ALA A 218 19.04 3.91 -20.28
CA ALA A 218 18.61 3.21 -19.07
C ALA A 218 18.85 1.68 -19.11
N LEU A 219 18.94 1.06 -20.29
CA LEU A 219 19.32 -0.37 -20.44
C LEU A 219 20.84 -0.59 -20.50
N GLY A 220 21.63 0.48 -20.41
CA GLY A 220 23.06 0.45 -20.11
C GLY A 220 23.94 -0.42 -20.98
N GLY A 221 23.63 -0.50 -22.28
CA GLY A 221 24.40 -1.30 -23.23
C GLY A 221 24.12 -2.80 -23.15
N ALA A 222 22.95 -3.20 -22.63
CA ALA A 222 22.49 -4.58 -22.71
C ALA A 222 22.64 -5.15 -24.13
N THR A 223 23.06 -6.40 -24.21
CA THR A 223 23.21 -7.20 -25.45
C THR A 223 22.14 -8.30 -25.55
N ASN A 224 21.71 -8.84 -24.40
CA ASN A 224 20.68 -9.86 -24.29
C ASN A 224 19.56 -9.37 -23.35
N LEU A 225 18.37 -9.16 -23.91
CA LEU A 225 17.17 -8.77 -23.17
C LEU A 225 16.12 -9.86 -23.27
N THR A 226 15.73 -10.43 -22.14
CA THR A 226 14.69 -11.46 -22.06
C THR A 226 13.54 -11.00 -21.18
N VAL A 227 12.33 -11.02 -21.73
CA VAL A 227 11.09 -10.81 -20.99
C VAL A 227 10.33 -12.14 -20.96
N ASN A 228 10.26 -12.75 -19.79
CA ASN A 228 9.56 -14.00 -19.57
C ASN A 228 8.06 -13.79 -19.38
N THR A 229 7.30 -14.88 -19.37
CA THR A 229 5.85 -14.86 -19.14
C THR A 229 5.51 -14.15 -17.83
N GLY A 230 4.67 -13.11 -17.90
CA GLY A 230 4.29 -12.29 -16.75
C GLY A 230 5.29 -11.19 -16.35
N GLY A 231 6.39 -11.06 -17.11
CA GLY A 231 7.31 -9.93 -17.03
C GLY A 231 6.87 -8.78 -17.96
N ALA A 232 7.21 -7.55 -17.57
CA ALA A 232 6.95 -6.35 -18.36
C ALA A 232 8.19 -5.47 -18.50
N LEU A 233 8.48 -5.06 -19.72
CA LEU A 233 9.42 -3.99 -20.03
C LEU A 233 8.62 -2.75 -20.43
N ARG A 234 8.89 -1.61 -19.80
CA ARG A 234 8.16 -0.35 -20.05
C ARG A 234 9.11 0.79 -20.34
N PHE A 235 8.73 1.61 -21.31
CA PHE A 235 9.46 2.82 -21.69
C PHE A 235 8.61 4.08 -21.48
N GLY A 236 9.25 5.18 -21.06
CA GLY A 236 8.61 6.49 -20.95
C GLY A 236 8.11 7.05 -22.29
N SER A 237 7.34 8.15 -22.24
CA SER A 237 6.93 8.88 -23.44
C SER A 237 8.07 9.68 -24.06
N GLY A 238 8.16 9.73 -25.38
CA GLY A 238 9.27 10.32 -26.13
C GLY A 238 10.50 9.41 -26.25
N ALA A 239 10.41 8.15 -25.82
CA ALA A 239 11.50 7.18 -25.85
C ALA A 239 11.70 6.66 -27.30
N ASN A 240 12.35 7.46 -28.15
CA ASN A 240 12.83 7.01 -29.45
C ASN A 240 14.12 6.20 -29.27
N THR A 241 13.97 4.94 -28.84
CA THR A 241 15.09 4.11 -28.39
C THR A 241 15.57 3.19 -29.50
N THR A 242 16.68 3.55 -30.14
CA THR A 242 17.45 2.58 -30.92
C THR A 242 18.35 1.79 -29.99
N LEU A 243 18.02 0.52 -29.76
CA LEU A 243 18.79 -0.44 -28.95
C LEU A 243 19.78 -1.20 -29.84
N SER A 244 20.68 -0.47 -30.51
CA SER A 244 21.64 -1.06 -31.45
C SER A 244 22.65 -2.01 -30.80
N SER A 245 22.82 -1.94 -29.47
CA SER A 245 23.65 -2.89 -28.71
C SER A 245 22.99 -4.25 -28.50
N LEU A 246 21.66 -4.36 -28.59
CA LEU A 246 20.95 -5.62 -28.39
C LEU A 246 21.20 -6.55 -29.58
N THR A 247 21.88 -7.67 -29.32
CA THR A 247 22.03 -8.78 -30.27
C THR A 247 20.86 -9.75 -30.17
N SER A 248 20.15 -9.76 -29.04
CA SER A 248 18.97 -10.60 -28.83
C SER A 248 17.90 -9.86 -28.00
N LEU A 249 16.68 -9.79 -28.55
CA LEU A 249 15.46 -9.47 -27.82
C LEU A 249 14.56 -10.71 -27.82
N THR A 250 14.34 -11.30 -26.65
CA THR A 250 13.47 -12.47 -26.47
C THR A 250 12.26 -12.10 -25.63
N GLY A 251 11.06 -12.38 -26.14
CA GLY A 251 9.80 -12.18 -25.44
C GLY A 251 8.95 -13.44 -25.49
N TYR A 252 8.64 -14.01 -24.34
CA TYR A 252 7.80 -15.21 -24.27
C TYR A 252 6.31 -14.87 -24.27
N SER A 253 5.45 -15.90 -24.27
CA SER A 253 4.01 -15.71 -24.21
C SER A 253 3.61 -14.86 -23.01
N ASN A 254 2.77 -13.85 -23.22
CA ASN A 254 2.34 -12.86 -22.22
C ASN A 254 3.46 -12.00 -21.62
N ALA A 255 4.64 -11.96 -22.23
CA ALA A 255 5.62 -10.92 -21.95
C ALA A 255 5.09 -9.58 -22.46
N PHE A 256 5.09 -8.54 -21.63
CA PHE A 256 4.53 -7.24 -22.00
C PHE A 256 5.63 -6.23 -22.37
N PHE A 257 5.50 -5.64 -23.57
CA PHE A 257 6.31 -4.52 -24.04
C PHE A 257 5.41 -3.28 -24.07
N GLY A 258 5.60 -2.42 -23.06
CA GLY A 258 4.78 -1.24 -22.83
C GLY A 258 5.46 0.06 -23.23
N PHE A 259 4.68 0.98 -23.76
CA PHE A 259 5.13 2.30 -24.18
C PHE A 259 4.29 3.41 -23.53
N GLY A 260 4.91 4.55 -23.21
CA GLY A 260 4.18 5.75 -22.79
C GLY A 260 3.60 6.44 -24.01
N LEU A 261 2.50 5.90 -24.54
CA LEU A 261 1.97 6.26 -25.86
C LEU A 261 1.31 7.65 -25.85
N GLY A 262 2.12 8.70 -25.94
CA GLY A 262 1.67 10.09 -26.10
C GLY A 262 2.15 10.74 -27.40
N THR A 263 3.22 10.20 -28.01
CA THR A 263 3.79 10.67 -29.27
C THR A 263 4.04 9.49 -30.21
N ASN A 264 4.15 9.73 -31.52
CA ASN A 264 4.33 8.64 -32.49
C ASN A 264 5.79 8.14 -32.57
N ASN A 265 6.67 8.58 -31.66
CA ASN A 265 8.09 8.28 -31.65
C ASN A 265 8.49 7.15 -30.69
N ASP A 266 7.55 6.68 -29.86
CA ASP A 266 7.79 5.69 -28.83
C ASP A 266 7.97 4.29 -29.43
N LYS A 267 9.23 3.80 -29.46
CA LYS A 267 9.58 2.52 -30.08
C LYS A 267 10.80 1.85 -29.47
N ILE A 268 10.83 0.52 -29.56
CA ILE A 268 12.07 -0.27 -29.50
C ILE A 268 12.53 -0.52 -30.95
N ASP A 269 13.70 -0.02 -31.30
CA ASP A 269 14.33 -0.27 -32.61
C ASP A 269 15.63 -1.07 -32.43
N LEU A 270 15.64 -2.32 -32.88
CA LEU A 270 16.81 -3.21 -32.81
C LEU A 270 17.83 -2.98 -33.92
N GLY A 271 17.56 -2.05 -34.84
CA GLY A 271 18.41 -1.78 -36.00
C GLY A 271 18.57 -3.02 -36.88
N ALA A 272 19.81 -3.46 -37.08
CA ALA A 272 20.13 -4.62 -37.92
C ALA A 272 19.88 -5.98 -37.23
N ASN A 273 19.46 -6.00 -35.97
CA ASN A 273 19.27 -7.22 -35.20
C ASN A 273 17.83 -7.75 -35.30
N SER A 274 17.65 -9.04 -35.02
CA SER A 274 16.35 -9.72 -35.10
C SER A 274 15.71 -9.89 -33.73
N ALA A 275 14.38 -9.94 -33.69
CA ALA A 275 13.61 -10.24 -32.48
C ALA A 275 13.21 -11.73 -32.42
N SER A 276 13.01 -12.28 -31.22
CA SER A 276 12.45 -13.62 -30.99
C SER A 276 11.26 -13.51 -30.04
N LEU A 277 10.07 -13.23 -30.60
CA LEU A 277 8.84 -13.04 -29.84
C LEU A 277 7.87 -14.21 -30.08
N PHE A 278 7.36 -14.78 -28.98
CA PHE A 278 6.54 -16.00 -28.98
C PHE A 278 5.14 -15.73 -28.43
N GLY A 279 4.39 -14.83 -29.08
CA GLY A 279 3.07 -14.40 -28.61
C GLY A 279 3.17 -13.40 -27.44
N ALA A 280 4.11 -12.46 -27.56
CA ALA A 280 4.25 -11.38 -26.60
C ALA A 280 3.12 -10.34 -26.76
N LEU A 281 2.95 -9.47 -25.78
CA LEU A 281 1.96 -8.40 -25.79
C LEU A 281 2.66 -7.05 -26.02
N VAL A 282 2.07 -6.22 -26.88
CA VAL A 282 2.48 -4.81 -27.07
C VAL A 282 1.36 -3.87 -26.69
N GLY A 283 1.66 -2.77 -26.02
CA GLY A 283 0.61 -1.85 -25.60
C GLY A 283 1.09 -0.58 -24.91
N GLY A 284 0.13 0.15 -24.35
CA GLY A 284 0.36 1.34 -23.55
C GLY A 284 0.35 1.00 -22.06
N TRP A 285 1.21 1.65 -21.26
CA TRP A 285 1.18 1.46 -19.81
C TRP A 285 0.75 2.71 -19.03
N ASP A 286 0.72 3.87 -19.69
CA ASP A 286 0.18 5.10 -19.11
C ASP A 286 -1.27 5.32 -19.57
N THR A 287 -1.94 6.29 -18.94
CA THR A 287 -3.29 6.71 -19.32
C THR A 287 -3.26 7.93 -20.25
N GLY A 288 -2.20 8.05 -21.07
CA GLY A 288 -2.01 9.17 -21.98
C GLY A 288 -3.12 9.27 -23.02
N SER A 289 -3.40 10.48 -23.51
CA SER A 289 -4.33 10.68 -24.62
C SER A 289 -3.67 10.24 -25.93
N MET A 290 -4.37 9.41 -26.70
CA MET A 290 -3.92 9.01 -28.03
C MET A 290 -4.53 9.88 -29.13
N THR A 291 -3.82 9.99 -30.25
CA THR A 291 -4.27 10.79 -31.40
C THR A 291 -4.96 9.90 -32.43
N VAL A 292 -6.24 10.16 -32.70
CA VAL A 292 -7.02 9.43 -33.71
C VAL A 292 -6.44 9.64 -35.11
N GLY A 293 -6.40 8.56 -35.90
CA GLY A 293 -5.81 8.53 -37.24
C GLY A 293 -4.28 8.41 -37.24
N SER A 294 -3.65 8.29 -36.07
CA SER A 294 -2.20 8.10 -35.95
C SER A 294 -1.82 6.63 -35.89
N THR A 295 -0.63 6.33 -36.43
CA THR A 295 0.04 5.04 -36.31
C THR A 295 1.28 5.19 -35.45
N TYR A 296 1.40 4.31 -34.46
CA TYR A 296 2.50 4.23 -33.51
C TYR A 296 3.31 2.98 -33.86
N THR A 297 4.51 3.18 -34.36
CA THR A 297 5.43 2.07 -34.57
C THR A 297 6.12 1.74 -33.26
N VAL A 298 5.74 0.65 -32.63
CA VAL A 298 6.21 0.31 -31.28
C VAL A 298 7.43 -0.61 -31.29
N LEU A 299 7.60 -1.43 -32.34
CA LEU A 299 8.76 -2.30 -32.50
C LEU A 299 9.31 -2.23 -33.93
N LYS A 300 10.64 -2.18 -34.07
CA LYS A 300 11.38 -2.38 -35.33
C LYS A 300 12.54 -3.35 -35.13
N ALA A 301 12.71 -4.24 -36.11
CA ALA A 301 13.80 -5.21 -36.16
C ALA A 301 14.13 -5.59 -37.61
N ALA A 302 15.31 -6.17 -37.83
CA ALA A 302 15.67 -6.71 -39.15
C ALA A 302 14.83 -7.94 -39.55
N SER A 303 14.39 -8.74 -38.57
CA SER A 303 13.45 -9.85 -38.77
C SER A 303 12.81 -10.29 -37.44
N GLY A 304 11.86 -11.22 -37.48
CA GLY A 304 11.29 -11.86 -36.28
C GLY A 304 9.98 -11.27 -35.75
N LEU A 305 9.41 -10.26 -36.42
CA LEU A 305 8.15 -9.59 -36.05
C LEU A 305 6.99 -9.99 -36.97
N GLY A 306 6.90 -11.28 -37.32
CA GLY A 306 5.86 -11.82 -38.21
C GLY A 306 4.49 -11.96 -37.55
N ALA A 307 3.49 -12.45 -38.30
CA ALA A 307 2.17 -12.74 -37.75
C ALA A 307 2.24 -13.72 -36.57
N GLY A 308 1.51 -13.43 -35.48
CA GLY A 308 1.51 -14.24 -34.25
C GLY A 308 2.72 -14.04 -33.33
N SER A 309 3.71 -13.22 -33.73
CA SER A 309 4.84 -12.86 -32.85
C SER A 309 4.37 -12.03 -31.65
N VAL A 310 3.38 -11.16 -31.88
CA VAL A 310 2.79 -10.27 -30.89
C VAL A 310 1.27 -10.20 -31.00
N SER A 311 0.61 -9.74 -29.93
CA SER A 311 -0.81 -9.37 -29.88
C SER A 311 -0.97 -8.07 -29.10
N LEU A 312 -2.15 -7.44 -29.18
CA LEU A 312 -2.42 -6.24 -28.38
C LEU A 312 -2.53 -6.64 -26.89
N GLY A 313 -1.73 -5.98 -26.06
CA GLY A 313 -1.86 -5.99 -24.62
C GLY A 313 -2.75 -4.85 -24.13
N ALA A 314 -2.54 -4.44 -22.88
CA ALA A 314 -3.24 -3.30 -22.30
C ALA A 314 -2.95 -2.01 -23.09
N LEU A 315 -4.00 -1.24 -23.37
CA LEU A 315 -3.97 0.04 -24.06
C LEU A 315 -4.90 1.03 -23.35
N PRO A 316 -4.67 2.34 -23.50
CA PRO A 316 -5.60 3.35 -22.99
C PRO A 316 -7.03 3.11 -23.47
N GLY A 317 -8.00 3.14 -22.55
CA GLY A 317 -9.41 3.00 -22.92
C GLY A 317 -9.94 4.22 -23.67
N GLY A 318 -11.05 4.06 -24.39
CA GLY A 318 -11.74 5.13 -25.12
C GLY A 318 -11.36 5.26 -26.60
N TYR A 319 -10.62 4.30 -27.15
CA TYR A 319 -10.20 4.27 -28.55
C TYR A 319 -10.43 2.89 -29.19
N VAL A 320 -10.54 2.88 -30.52
CA VAL A 320 -10.54 1.65 -31.34
C VAL A 320 -9.14 1.49 -31.94
N TYR A 321 -8.56 0.30 -31.79
CA TYR A 321 -7.20 -0.01 -32.21
C TYR A 321 -7.15 -1.04 -33.32
N SER A 322 -6.08 -1.01 -34.09
CA SER A 322 -5.69 -2.13 -34.95
C SER A 322 -4.20 -2.39 -34.81
N LEU A 323 -3.80 -3.65 -35.03
CA LEU A 323 -2.42 -4.11 -34.96
C LEU A 323 -1.99 -4.59 -36.35
N ALA A 324 -0.85 -4.09 -36.83
CA ALA A 324 -0.23 -4.55 -38.07
C ALA A 324 1.21 -5.03 -37.82
N THR A 325 1.57 -6.16 -38.43
CA THR A 325 2.91 -6.76 -38.33
C THR A 325 3.45 -7.10 -39.71
N THR A 326 4.67 -6.67 -40.05
CA THR A 326 5.26 -6.84 -41.40
C THR A 326 6.49 -7.78 -41.43
N GLY A 327 6.81 -8.46 -40.33
CA GLY A 327 8.04 -9.24 -40.19
C GLY A 327 9.24 -8.42 -39.66
N THR A 328 9.24 -7.12 -39.92
CA THR A 328 10.28 -6.17 -39.50
C THR A 328 9.75 -5.03 -38.61
N GLN A 329 8.43 -4.92 -38.48
CA GLN A 329 7.80 -3.82 -37.77
C GLN A 329 6.47 -4.26 -37.14
N VAL A 330 6.16 -3.65 -36.00
CA VAL A 330 4.85 -3.73 -35.34
C VAL A 330 4.29 -2.32 -35.20
N ASP A 331 3.10 -2.12 -35.74
CA ASP A 331 2.38 -0.85 -35.75
C ASP A 331 1.05 -0.99 -35.01
N ILE A 332 0.76 -0.04 -34.13
CA ILE A 332 -0.56 0.14 -33.50
C ILE A 332 -1.21 1.38 -34.10
N THR A 333 -2.37 1.23 -34.73
CA THR A 333 -3.12 2.36 -35.29
C THR A 333 -4.34 2.67 -34.45
N VAL A 334 -4.52 3.97 -34.15
CA VAL A 334 -5.71 4.49 -33.48
C VAL A 334 -6.73 4.84 -34.56
N SER A 335 -7.70 3.95 -34.78
CA SER A 335 -8.63 4.07 -35.91
C SER A 335 -9.67 5.16 -35.68
N SER A 336 -10.26 5.19 -34.48
CA SER A 336 -11.30 6.16 -34.10
C SER A 336 -11.38 6.30 -32.59
N LEU A 337 -12.18 7.27 -32.13
CA LEU A 337 -12.69 7.23 -30.75
C LEU A 337 -13.59 6.01 -30.59
N ALA A 338 -13.56 5.44 -29.40
CA ALA A 338 -14.50 4.39 -29.05
C ALA A 338 -15.94 4.96 -29.02
N PRO A 339 -16.96 4.14 -29.36
CA PRO A 339 -18.35 4.57 -29.30
C PRO A 339 -18.70 5.19 -27.95
N ALA A 340 -19.44 6.29 -27.99
CA ALA A 340 -20.00 6.87 -26.78
C ALA A 340 -21.05 5.90 -26.22
N GLY A 341 -20.93 5.52 -24.95
CA GLY A 341 -21.93 4.67 -24.33
C GLY A 341 -21.56 4.29 -22.91
N PRO A 342 -22.54 3.79 -22.14
CA PRO A 342 -22.24 2.87 -21.05
C PRO A 342 -21.54 1.61 -21.61
N TYR A 343 -20.54 1.10 -20.89
CA TYR A 343 -19.84 -0.14 -21.26
C TYR A 343 -20.24 -1.23 -20.29
N TYR A 344 -20.88 -2.29 -20.80
CA TYR A 344 -21.36 -3.42 -20.01
C TYR A 344 -20.39 -4.58 -20.11
N TRP A 345 -19.92 -5.09 -18.97
CA TRP A 345 -19.04 -6.25 -18.92
C TRP A 345 -19.80 -7.51 -19.36
N THR A 346 -19.29 -8.19 -20.39
CA THR A 346 -19.85 -9.47 -20.85
C THR A 346 -19.00 -10.66 -20.42
N GLY A 347 -17.67 -10.50 -20.42
CA GLY A 347 -16.72 -11.57 -20.08
C GLY A 347 -16.65 -12.71 -21.12
N ASP A 348 -17.22 -12.52 -22.31
CA ASP A 348 -17.40 -13.57 -23.33
C ASP A 348 -16.08 -14.18 -23.84
N ARG A 349 -14.95 -13.48 -23.64
CA ARG A 349 -13.63 -13.94 -24.08
C ARG A 349 -13.00 -14.97 -23.14
N GLY A 350 -13.49 -15.07 -21.90
CA GLY A 350 -12.97 -16.00 -20.88
C GLY A 350 -11.58 -15.70 -20.33
N ASP A 351 -10.86 -14.70 -20.86
CA ASP A 351 -9.57 -14.23 -20.34
C ASP A 351 -9.70 -13.31 -19.12
N GLY A 352 -10.89 -12.77 -18.87
CA GLY A 352 -11.17 -11.86 -17.75
C GLY A 352 -10.54 -10.48 -17.89
N SER A 353 -9.87 -10.16 -18.99
CA SER A 353 -9.09 -8.91 -19.09
C SER A 353 -9.97 -7.69 -19.35
N TRP A 354 -9.77 -6.62 -18.57
CA TRP A 354 -10.41 -5.32 -18.74
C TRP A 354 -9.97 -4.66 -20.05
N THR A 355 -8.68 -4.79 -20.34
CA THR A 355 -7.97 -3.99 -21.35
C THR A 355 -7.62 -4.76 -22.62
N ALA A 356 -7.62 -6.10 -22.60
CA ALA A 356 -7.25 -6.88 -23.78
C ALA A 356 -8.29 -6.82 -24.90
N LEU A 357 -7.79 -6.72 -26.14
CA LEU A 357 -8.54 -6.82 -27.40
C LEU A 357 -7.95 -8.02 -28.17
N GLY A 358 -8.41 -9.23 -27.88
CA GLY A 358 -7.64 -10.47 -28.13
C GLY A 358 -7.11 -10.71 -29.53
N ASP A 359 -7.96 -10.60 -30.56
CA ASP A 359 -7.57 -10.73 -31.97
C ASP A 359 -7.31 -9.36 -32.63
N GLY A 360 -7.28 -8.30 -31.82
CA GLY A 360 -7.22 -6.92 -32.26
C GLY A 360 -8.58 -6.23 -32.38
N THR A 361 -9.71 -6.95 -32.27
CA THR A 361 -11.05 -6.36 -32.43
C THR A 361 -12.05 -6.72 -31.34
N ASN A 362 -12.06 -7.92 -30.77
CA ASN A 362 -13.11 -8.30 -29.82
C ASN A 362 -12.72 -7.99 -28.36
N SER A 363 -13.63 -7.38 -27.60
CA SER A 363 -13.46 -6.96 -26.21
C SER A 363 -14.32 -7.79 -25.23
N ASN A 364 -14.15 -7.59 -23.91
CA ASN A 364 -15.06 -8.14 -22.89
C ASN A 364 -16.22 -7.18 -22.56
N TRP A 365 -16.49 -6.22 -23.45
CA TRP A 365 -17.44 -5.14 -23.22
C TRP A 365 -18.53 -5.14 -24.30
N ALA A 366 -19.68 -4.58 -23.95
CA ALA A 366 -20.75 -4.28 -24.87
C ALA A 366 -21.24 -2.85 -24.65
N THR A 367 -21.88 -2.25 -25.66
CA THR A 367 -22.52 -0.92 -25.56
C THR A 367 -24.00 -0.97 -25.21
N ASP A 368 -24.56 -2.18 -25.17
CA ASP A 368 -25.94 -2.45 -24.77
C ASP A 368 -26.01 -3.35 -23.53
N ALA A 369 -27.07 -3.18 -22.75
CA ALA A 369 -27.28 -3.94 -21.52
C ALA A 369 -27.58 -5.43 -21.77
N ALA A 370 -27.94 -5.82 -23.00
CA ALA A 370 -28.13 -7.23 -23.32
C ALA A 370 -26.77 -7.96 -23.38
N GLY A 371 -25.70 -7.24 -23.71
CA GLY A 371 -24.34 -7.74 -23.82
C GLY A 371 -24.07 -8.34 -25.19
N THR A 372 -24.58 -7.73 -26.26
CA THR A 372 -24.58 -8.31 -27.62
C THR A 372 -23.77 -7.53 -28.65
N THR A 373 -23.49 -6.25 -28.40
CA THR A 373 -22.83 -5.32 -29.33
C THR A 373 -21.44 -4.95 -28.82
N ASP A 374 -20.42 -5.66 -29.31
CA ASP A 374 -19.02 -5.37 -28.99
C ASP A 374 -18.58 -4.00 -29.57
N PRO A 375 -18.10 -3.06 -28.74
CA PRO A 375 -17.60 -1.76 -29.19
C PRO A 375 -16.26 -1.82 -29.92
N GLN A 376 -15.59 -2.96 -29.91
CA GLN A 376 -14.20 -3.15 -30.35
C GLN A 376 -13.21 -2.20 -29.65
N ALA A 377 -13.53 -1.90 -28.39
CA ALA A 377 -12.84 -0.93 -27.56
C ALA A 377 -13.08 -1.23 -26.07
N THR A 378 -12.32 -0.58 -25.21
CA THR A 378 -12.48 -0.67 -23.76
C THR A 378 -12.90 0.70 -23.19
N PRO A 379 -13.61 0.76 -22.05
CA PRO A 379 -14.07 2.03 -21.50
C PRO A 379 -12.90 2.92 -21.09
N GLY A 380 -12.94 4.19 -21.51
CA GLY A 380 -11.97 5.22 -21.14
C GLY A 380 -12.41 6.10 -19.98
N ALA A 381 -11.58 7.11 -19.64
CA ALA A 381 -11.75 7.97 -18.46
C ALA A 381 -13.08 8.75 -18.40
N GLY A 382 -13.72 9.00 -19.54
CA GLY A 382 -15.02 9.66 -19.63
C GLY A 382 -16.23 8.71 -19.57
N MET A 383 -16.00 7.41 -19.46
CA MET A 383 -17.04 6.37 -19.57
C MET A 383 -17.28 5.69 -18.23
N ILE A 384 -18.47 5.08 -18.09
CA ILE A 384 -18.84 4.30 -16.91
C ILE A 384 -18.87 2.83 -17.28
N ALA A 385 -18.24 2.00 -16.46
CA ALA A 385 -18.26 0.55 -16.57
C ALA A 385 -19.41 -0.06 -15.75
N TYR A 386 -20.17 -0.95 -16.37
CA TYR A 386 -21.38 -1.54 -15.83
C TYR A 386 -21.22 -3.06 -15.71
N PHE A 387 -21.49 -3.61 -14.53
CA PHE A 387 -21.48 -5.04 -14.26
C PHE A 387 -22.90 -5.59 -14.16
N ASN A 388 -23.62 -5.54 -15.28
CA ASN A 388 -25.02 -5.97 -15.35
C ASN A 388 -25.47 -6.38 -16.77
N ALA A 389 -24.58 -6.88 -17.62
CA ALA A 389 -24.99 -7.41 -18.93
C ALA A 389 -25.84 -8.69 -18.74
N SER A 390 -26.91 -8.85 -19.53
CA SER A 390 -27.78 -10.03 -19.41
C SER A 390 -27.13 -11.32 -19.96
N SER A 391 -26.26 -11.20 -20.98
CA SER A 391 -25.46 -12.31 -21.51
C SER A 391 -24.50 -12.89 -20.47
N ALA A 392 -24.12 -12.08 -19.48
CA ALA A 392 -23.21 -12.40 -18.39
C ALA A 392 -23.93 -13.04 -17.16
N SER A 393 -25.16 -13.54 -17.32
CA SER A 393 -25.92 -14.04 -16.16
C SER A 393 -25.44 -15.41 -15.65
N GLY A 394 -25.51 -15.63 -14.32
CA GLY A 394 -25.27 -16.93 -13.67
C GLY A 394 -23.83 -17.29 -13.28
N SER A 395 -22.79 -16.63 -13.82
CA SER A 395 -21.38 -16.93 -13.52
C SER A 395 -20.73 -15.86 -12.64
N PRO A 396 -19.90 -16.24 -11.64
CA PRO A 396 -18.97 -15.29 -11.01
C PRO A 396 -17.97 -14.76 -12.04
N PHE A 397 -17.68 -13.47 -11.99
CA PHE A 397 -16.68 -12.83 -12.84
C PHE A 397 -15.38 -12.63 -12.09
N THR A 398 -14.28 -13.05 -12.72
CA THR A 398 -12.96 -12.56 -12.36
C THR A 398 -12.48 -11.65 -13.48
N VAL A 399 -12.29 -10.39 -13.13
CA VAL A 399 -11.78 -9.34 -14.01
C VAL A 399 -10.33 -9.07 -13.64
N THR A 400 -9.45 -8.91 -14.61
CA THR A 400 -8.07 -8.47 -14.42
C THR A 400 -7.87 -7.14 -15.13
N LEU A 401 -7.29 -6.15 -14.46
CA LEU A 401 -7.05 -4.84 -15.09
C LEU A 401 -5.93 -4.91 -16.15
N ASP A 402 -4.89 -5.71 -15.87
CA ASP A 402 -3.73 -5.95 -16.75
C ASP A 402 -2.96 -4.70 -17.17
N GLY A 403 -3.21 -3.58 -16.49
CA GLY A 403 -2.59 -2.27 -16.68
C GLY A 403 -3.37 -1.20 -15.93
N PRO A 404 -2.88 0.05 -15.87
CA PRO A 404 -3.64 1.17 -15.33
C PRO A 404 -4.91 1.44 -16.13
N VAL A 405 -6.04 1.55 -15.43
CA VAL A 405 -7.36 1.80 -16.00
C VAL A 405 -7.93 3.07 -15.37
N SER A 406 -8.42 3.97 -16.20
CA SER A 406 -9.16 5.16 -15.76
C SER A 406 -10.56 5.14 -16.36
N VAL A 407 -11.58 5.25 -15.50
CA VAL A 407 -12.99 5.37 -15.88
C VAL A 407 -13.68 6.44 -15.04
N GLN A 408 -14.77 7.00 -15.54
CA GLN A 408 -15.55 7.99 -14.78
C GLN A 408 -16.15 7.36 -13.53
N GLY A 409 -16.55 6.08 -13.60
CA GLY A 409 -17.03 5.30 -12.48
C GLY A 409 -17.33 3.85 -12.83
N VAL A 410 -17.62 3.05 -11.80
CA VAL A 410 -17.98 1.63 -11.90
C VAL A 410 -19.33 1.41 -11.21
N LYS A 411 -20.24 0.69 -11.89
CA LYS A 411 -21.59 0.41 -11.39
C LYS A 411 -21.89 -1.08 -11.36
N PHE A 412 -22.31 -1.56 -10.18
CA PHE A 412 -22.85 -2.90 -9.95
C PHE A 412 -24.36 -2.78 -9.77
N ILE A 413 -25.10 -3.46 -10.64
CA ILE A 413 -26.57 -3.39 -10.70
C ILE A 413 -27.10 -4.82 -10.78
N ALA A 414 -28.23 -5.07 -10.12
CA ALA A 414 -28.92 -6.36 -10.23
C ALA A 414 -29.41 -6.60 -11.66
N THR A 415 -29.28 -7.83 -12.15
CA THR A 415 -29.83 -8.28 -13.44
C THR A 415 -30.85 -9.38 -13.25
N THR A 416 -31.60 -9.69 -14.31
CA THR A 416 -32.44 -10.89 -14.37
C THR A 416 -32.18 -11.61 -15.69
N PRO A 417 -31.62 -12.83 -15.67
CA PRO A 417 -31.15 -13.58 -14.50
C PRO A 417 -29.95 -12.89 -13.80
N ALA A 418 -29.76 -13.17 -12.51
CA ALA A 418 -28.75 -12.47 -11.70
C ALA A 418 -27.31 -12.76 -12.19
N THR A 419 -26.49 -11.73 -12.29
CA THR A 419 -25.04 -11.83 -12.45
C THR A 419 -24.43 -12.39 -11.17
N GLY A 420 -23.43 -13.28 -11.30
CA GLY A 420 -22.69 -13.81 -10.16
C GLY A 420 -21.79 -12.75 -9.51
N ALA A 421 -21.12 -13.11 -8.42
CA ALA A 421 -20.19 -12.21 -7.74
C ALA A 421 -19.10 -11.68 -8.70
N VAL A 422 -18.72 -10.41 -8.56
CA VAL A 422 -17.70 -9.78 -9.41
C VAL A 422 -16.44 -9.55 -8.60
N THR A 423 -15.30 -10.04 -9.10
CA THR A 423 -13.98 -9.83 -8.50
C THR A 423 -13.09 -9.07 -9.48
N ILE A 424 -12.48 -7.96 -9.08
CA ILE A 424 -11.57 -7.15 -9.91
C ILE A 424 -10.14 -7.25 -9.34
N ASN A 425 -9.23 -7.86 -10.08
CA ASN A 425 -7.82 -8.10 -9.74
C ASN A 425 -6.88 -7.18 -10.54
N ALA A 426 -5.68 -6.92 -10.02
CA ALA A 426 -4.68 -6.10 -10.73
C ALA A 426 -4.21 -6.71 -12.06
N GLY A 427 -4.14 -8.05 -12.16
CA GLY A 427 -3.73 -8.74 -13.39
C GLY A 427 -2.21 -8.71 -13.65
N ALA A 428 -1.81 -9.12 -14.86
CA ALA A 428 -0.42 -9.49 -15.23
C ALA A 428 0.59 -8.33 -15.32
N ASN A 429 0.23 -7.12 -14.85
CA ASN A 429 0.98 -5.89 -15.08
C ASN A 429 0.80 -4.86 -13.94
N ASN A 430 0.42 -5.33 -12.75
CA ASN A 430 0.14 -4.50 -11.58
C ASN A 430 -0.88 -3.38 -11.88
N GLY A 431 -2.00 -3.76 -12.51
CA GLY A 431 -3.02 -2.80 -12.94
C GLY A 431 -3.66 -2.08 -11.75
N THR A 432 -3.97 -0.81 -11.97
CA THR A 432 -4.58 0.10 -10.98
C THR A 432 -5.90 0.63 -11.51
N LEU A 433 -6.89 0.81 -10.64
CA LEU A 433 -8.19 1.38 -11.00
C LEU A 433 -8.27 2.82 -10.51
N THR A 434 -8.32 3.77 -11.44
CA THR A 434 -8.56 5.18 -11.15
C THR A 434 -10.01 5.51 -11.46
N LEU A 435 -10.72 6.01 -10.44
CA LEU A 435 -12.11 6.42 -10.57
C LEU A 435 -12.24 7.94 -10.67
N GLY A 436 -13.01 8.39 -11.65
CA GLY A 436 -13.43 9.78 -11.79
C GLY A 436 -14.57 10.17 -10.84
N SER A 437 -15.25 11.27 -11.16
CA SER A 437 -16.26 11.88 -10.29
C SER A 437 -17.54 11.05 -10.10
N ALA A 438 -17.83 10.08 -10.98
CA ALA A 438 -18.98 9.19 -10.80
C ALA A 438 -18.72 8.09 -9.76
N GLY A 439 -17.44 7.82 -9.46
CA GLY A 439 -17.03 6.93 -8.38
C GLY A 439 -17.56 5.50 -8.50
N LEU A 440 -17.89 4.89 -7.36
CA LEU A 440 -18.39 3.52 -7.28
C LEU A 440 -19.86 3.50 -6.85
N GLU A 441 -20.69 2.74 -7.57
CA GLU A 441 -22.08 2.50 -7.20
C GLU A 441 -22.38 0.99 -7.15
N ALA A 442 -22.95 0.53 -6.04
CA ALA A 442 -23.44 -0.84 -5.86
C ALA A 442 -24.88 -0.79 -5.34
N LEU A 443 -25.84 -1.03 -6.23
CA LEU A 443 -27.28 -0.89 -5.92
C LEU A 443 -27.84 -2.08 -5.15
N ALA A 444 -29.07 -1.94 -4.64
CA ALA A 444 -29.76 -3.04 -3.94
C ALA A 444 -29.87 -4.28 -4.84
N GLY A 445 -29.52 -5.45 -4.30
CA GLY A 445 -29.56 -6.72 -5.03
C GLY A 445 -28.45 -6.89 -6.08
N ALA A 446 -27.52 -5.94 -6.21
CA ALA A 446 -26.35 -6.09 -7.06
C ALA A 446 -25.51 -7.32 -6.65
N PRO A 447 -24.71 -7.89 -7.57
CA PRO A 447 -23.70 -8.88 -7.19
C PRO A 447 -22.80 -8.30 -6.10
N THR A 448 -22.20 -9.13 -5.26
CA THR A 448 -21.29 -8.64 -4.19
C THR A 448 -19.91 -8.35 -4.80
N PRO A 449 -19.54 -7.09 -5.08
CA PRO A 449 -18.24 -6.79 -5.67
C PRO A 449 -17.10 -6.96 -4.67
N THR A 450 -16.01 -7.53 -5.17
CA THR A 450 -14.71 -7.61 -4.49
C THR A 450 -13.65 -6.97 -5.36
N ILE A 451 -12.94 -5.95 -4.86
CA ILE A 451 -11.89 -5.24 -5.60
C ILE A 451 -10.54 -5.53 -4.94
N ASN A 452 -9.76 -6.42 -5.54
CA ASN A 452 -8.41 -6.76 -5.12
C ASN A 452 -7.33 -5.88 -5.76
N ALA A 453 -7.64 -5.22 -6.89
CA ALA A 453 -6.73 -4.27 -7.53
C ALA A 453 -6.54 -2.99 -6.68
N PRO A 454 -5.35 -2.36 -6.70
CA PRO A 454 -5.17 -1.02 -6.14
C PRO A 454 -6.16 -0.01 -6.74
N VAL A 455 -6.70 0.87 -5.91
CA VAL A 455 -7.67 1.90 -6.30
C VAL A 455 -7.12 3.29 -5.98
N VAL A 456 -7.10 4.18 -6.97
CA VAL A 456 -6.64 5.56 -6.84
C VAL A 456 -7.83 6.51 -6.78
N ILE A 457 -7.90 7.31 -5.71
CA ILE A 457 -8.88 8.39 -5.52
C ILE A 457 -8.24 9.70 -5.99
N GLY A 458 -8.30 9.96 -7.31
CA GLY A 458 -7.70 11.14 -7.93
C GLY A 458 -8.53 12.43 -7.82
N VAL A 459 -9.85 12.29 -7.62
CA VAL A 459 -10.79 13.42 -7.48
C VAL A 459 -11.78 13.16 -6.35
N ASN A 460 -12.37 14.23 -5.82
CA ASN A 460 -13.41 14.11 -4.81
C ASN A 460 -14.58 13.33 -5.40
N GLN A 461 -14.98 12.25 -4.74
CA GLN A 461 -16.00 11.35 -5.29
C GLN A 461 -16.91 10.81 -4.19
N GLN A 462 -18.12 10.43 -4.60
CA GLN A 462 -19.12 9.81 -3.75
C GLN A 462 -19.36 8.37 -4.17
N TRP A 463 -19.29 7.44 -3.23
CA TRP A 463 -19.56 6.03 -3.44
C TRP A 463 -20.92 5.66 -2.84
N ASN A 464 -21.84 5.24 -3.69
CA ASN A 464 -23.17 4.80 -3.30
C ASN A 464 -23.22 3.29 -3.18
N THR A 465 -23.09 2.77 -1.96
CA THR A 465 -23.06 1.32 -1.71
C THR A 465 -24.28 0.95 -0.88
N VAL A 466 -25.34 0.59 -1.60
CA VAL A 466 -26.57 0.02 -1.03
C VAL A 466 -26.38 -1.48 -0.82
N ALA A 467 -25.71 -2.17 -1.76
CA ALA A 467 -25.13 -3.49 -1.54
C ALA A 467 -23.74 -3.39 -0.88
N ASN A 468 -23.30 -4.51 -0.29
CA ASN A 468 -21.97 -4.59 0.33
C ASN A 468 -20.87 -4.63 -0.73
N VAL A 469 -19.77 -3.92 -0.47
CA VAL A 469 -18.58 -3.89 -1.33
C VAL A 469 -17.39 -4.28 -0.49
N THR A 470 -16.55 -5.18 -1.00
CA THR A 470 -15.27 -5.53 -0.38
C THR A 470 -14.13 -5.01 -1.23
N MET A 471 -13.17 -4.36 -0.60
CA MET A 471 -11.94 -3.90 -1.23
C MET A 471 -10.77 -4.50 -0.50
N ASN A 472 -9.97 -5.29 -1.21
CA ASN A 472 -8.75 -5.86 -0.68
C ASN A 472 -7.48 -5.18 -1.22
N GLY A 473 -7.61 -4.43 -2.32
CA GLY A 473 -6.51 -3.67 -2.90
C GLY A 473 -6.17 -2.40 -2.11
N ARG A 474 -4.93 -1.93 -2.27
CA ARG A 474 -4.46 -0.66 -1.68
C ARG A 474 -5.33 0.51 -2.16
N LEU A 475 -5.77 1.35 -1.23
CA LEU A 475 -6.43 2.62 -1.52
C LEU A 475 -5.37 3.73 -1.49
N SER A 476 -5.37 4.62 -2.49
CA SER A 476 -4.40 5.71 -2.60
C SER A 476 -5.03 7.04 -3.01
N GLY A 477 -4.26 8.12 -2.88
CA GLY A 477 -4.65 9.47 -3.30
C GLY A 477 -4.95 10.41 -2.13
N SER A 478 -5.12 11.70 -2.45
CA SER A 478 -5.34 12.77 -1.48
C SER A 478 -6.73 13.41 -1.56
N ALA A 479 -7.54 13.01 -2.55
CA ALA A 479 -8.89 13.53 -2.71
C ALA A 479 -9.86 12.92 -1.70
N ASN A 480 -10.97 13.60 -1.42
CA ASN A 480 -11.94 13.15 -0.42
C ASN A 480 -12.85 12.06 -0.99
N LEU A 481 -13.10 11.02 -0.18
CA LEU A 481 -14.02 9.94 -0.49
C LEU A 481 -15.24 10.02 0.43
N THR A 482 -16.42 10.10 -0.17
CA THR A 482 -17.69 10.10 0.58
C THR A 482 -18.48 8.82 0.34
N LYS A 483 -18.64 8.00 1.37
CA LYS A 483 -19.47 6.80 1.39
C LYS A 483 -20.92 7.15 1.78
N VAL A 484 -21.86 6.77 0.91
CA VAL A 484 -23.32 6.81 1.14
C VAL A 484 -23.94 5.44 0.87
N GLY A 485 -25.25 5.32 1.10
CA GLY A 485 -26.00 4.07 0.96
C GLY A 485 -25.91 3.18 2.22
N ALA A 486 -26.91 2.32 2.39
CA ALA A 486 -27.08 1.53 3.61
C ALA A 486 -26.12 0.33 3.74
N GLY A 487 -25.48 -0.08 2.65
CA GLY A 487 -24.57 -1.22 2.61
C GLY A 487 -23.25 -0.96 3.34
N THR A 488 -22.48 -2.04 3.49
CA THR A 488 -21.14 -2.03 4.11
C THR A 488 -20.06 -1.86 3.05
N LEU A 489 -19.18 -0.87 3.21
CA LEU A 489 -17.89 -0.84 2.52
C LEU A 489 -16.84 -1.50 3.41
N THR A 490 -16.28 -2.61 2.98
CA THR A 490 -15.18 -3.28 3.67
C THR A 490 -13.86 -2.94 3.00
N ILE A 491 -12.90 -2.42 3.76
CA ILE A 491 -11.52 -2.22 3.36
C ILE A 491 -10.69 -3.24 4.13
N ASP A 492 -10.27 -4.29 3.46
CA ASP A 492 -9.54 -5.42 4.02
C ASP A 492 -8.17 -5.54 3.35
N SER A 493 -7.17 -4.89 3.91
CA SER A 493 -5.79 -4.94 3.39
C SER A 493 -5.11 -6.30 3.58
N ALA A 494 -5.82 -7.37 3.96
CA ALA A 494 -5.24 -8.68 4.25
C ALA A 494 -4.55 -9.34 3.05
N ALA A 495 -4.98 -9.03 1.82
CA ALA A 495 -4.45 -9.63 0.60
C ALA A 495 -3.31 -8.82 -0.06
N TYR A 496 -3.07 -7.58 0.37
CA TYR A 496 -2.08 -6.69 -0.27
C TYR A 496 -0.95 -6.34 0.69
N THR A 497 0.29 -6.47 0.22
CA THR A 497 1.51 -6.35 1.04
C THR A 497 1.96 -4.91 1.32
N ILE A 498 1.12 -3.92 1.00
CA ILE A 498 1.43 -2.49 1.16
C ILE A 498 0.23 -1.82 1.85
N PRO A 499 0.43 -1.06 2.94
CA PRO A 499 -0.65 -0.28 3.55
C PRO A 499 -1.24 0.75 2.59
N SER A 500 -2.42 1.25 2.95
CA SER A 500 -3.03 2.38 2.26
C SER A 500 -2.16 3.63 2.41
N ASP A 501 -1.95 4.36 1.31
CA ASP A 501 -1.34 5.70 1.24
C ASP A 501 -2.41 6.79 1.03
N PHE A 502 -3.68 6.43 1.22
CA PHE A 502 -4.77 7.39 1.17
C PHE A 502 -4.61 8.44 2.28
N SER A 503 -4.59 9.71 1.89
CA SER A 503 -4.39 10.86 2.79
C SER A 503 -5.54 11.86 2.75
N GLY A 504 -6.55 11.61 1.91
CA GLY A 504 -7.76 12.41 1.85
C GLY A 504 -8.69 12.18 3.03
N GLU A 505 -9.82 12.90 3.05
CA GLU A 505 -10.87 12.67 4.04
C GLU A 505 -11.81 11.53 3.61
N LEU A 506 -12.03 10.55 4.49
CA LEU A 506 -13.00 9.47 4.31
C LEU A 506 -14.26 9.76 5.12
N ARG A 507 -15.31 10.27 4.45
CA ARG A 507 -16.62 10.56 5.05
C ARG A 507 -17.57 9.39 4.91
N VAL A 508 -18.19 8.94 5.98
CA VAL A 508 -19.19 7.87 5.98
C VAL A 508 -20.53 8.42 6.47
N PHE A 509 -21.43 8.79 5.54
CA PHE A 509 -22.72 9.39 5.92
C PHE A 509 -23.78 8.37 6.37
N GLN A 510 -23.81 7.20 5.73
CA GLN A 510 -24.81 6.15 5.95
C GLN A 510 -24.19 4.76 5.78
N GLY A 511 -24.84 3.76 6.39
CA GLY A 511 -24.40 2.36 6.35
C GLY A 511 -23.19 2.12 7.24
N ALA A 512 -22.32 1.20 6.82
CA ALA A 512 -21.14 0.83 7.58
C ALA A 512 -19.84 0.94 6.77
N LEU A 513 -18.75 1.28 7.44
CA LEU A 513 -17.38 1.11 7.00
C LEU A 513 -16.75 0.01 7.85
N THR A 514 -16.14 -0.99 7.24
CA THR A 514 -15.43 -2.05 7.94
C THR A 514 -13.94 -1.96 7.60
N ALA A 515 -13.09 -1.85 8.63
CA ALA A 515 -11.67 -2.12 8.54
C ALA A 515 -11.41 -3.54 9.06
N ARG A 516 -10.76 -4.39 8.27
CA ARG A 516 -10.31 -5.70 8.74
C ARG A 516 -8.79 -5.77 8.81
N ALA A 517 -8.33 -6.32 9.92
CA ALA A 517 -6.95 -6.63 10.20
C ALA A 517 -6.64 -8.10 9.86
N PRO A 518 -5.60 -8.41 9.04
CA PRO A 518 -5.22 -9.78 8.72
C PRO A 518 -4.70 -10.59 9.92
N ALA A 519 -4.85 -11.91 9.80
CA ALA A 519 -4.22 -12.89 10.67
C ALA A 519 -2.71 -12.96 10.39
N VAL A 520 -1.90 -12.65 11.39
CA VAL A 520 -0.45 -12.59 11.28
C VAL A 520 0.23 -13.57 12.23
N THR A 521 1.29 -14.21 11.75
CA THR A 521 2.02 -15.27 12.45
C THR A 521 3.37 -14.77 12.99
N ALA A 522 3.40 -13.76 13.87
CA ALA A 522 4.56 -13.39 14.72
C ALA A 522 4.28 -12.21 15.69
N ALA A 523 5.20 -12.00 16.64
CA ALA A 523 5.06 -11.26 17.90
C ALA A 523 5.43 -9.76 17.87
N ASP A 524 4.85 -8.98 16.95
CA ASP A 524 5.11 -7.53 16.86
C ASP A 524 3.86 -6.66 17.05
N LEU A 525 4.09 -5.42 17.51
CA LEU A 525 3.17 -4.28 17.40
C LEU A 525 2.73 -4.18 15.93
N TYR A 526 1.49 -3.83 15.60
CA TYR A 526 1.07 -3.89 14.20
C TYR A 526 0.31 -2.63 13.79
N VAL A 527 0.86 -1.88 12.85
CA VAL A 527 0.17 -0.75 12.21
C VAL A 527 -0.68 -1.32 11.07
N ILE A 528 -1.91 -1.74 11.39
CA ILE A 528 -2.92 -2.03 10.35
C ILE A 528 -3.55 -0.71 10.05
N ASN A 529 -2.99 -0.01 9.06
CA ASN A 529 -3.53 1.25 8.62
C ASN A 529 -4.31 1.07 7.30
N PRO A 530 -5.52 0.47 7.35
CA PRO A 530 -6.32 0.23 6.15
C PRO A 530 -6.80 1.56 5.54
N PHE A 531 -6.76 2.65 6.31
CA PHE A 531 -7.19 3.98 5.89
C PHE A 531 -6.04 4.91 5.51
N GLY A 532 -4.77 4.52 5.70
CA GLY A 532 -3.63 5.40 5.47
C GLY A 532 -3.62 6.59 6.43
N ASP A 533 -3.13 7.75 5.99
CA ASP A 533 -3.14 8.97 6.81
C ASP A 533 -4.49 9.69 6.82
N ALA A 534 -5.55 9.04 6.34
CA ALA A 534 -6.86 9.64 6.20
C ALA A 534 -7.45 10.15 7.51
N VAL A 535 -8.19 11.24 7.38
CA VAL A 535 -9.16 11.68 8.38
C VAL A 535 -10.45 10.92 8.15
N VAL A 536 -10.85 10.07 9.10
CA VAL A 536 -12.11 9.33 9.03
C VAL A 536 -13.21 10.16 9.69
N ARG A 537 -14.27 10.48 8.97
CA ARG A 537 -15.45 11.19 9.48
C ARG A 537 -16.67 10.29 9.46
N LEU A 538 -17.31 10.12 10.61
CA LEU A 538 -18.54 9.35 10.75
C LEU A 538 -19.74 10.30 10.88
N GLY A 539 -20.67 10.14 9.94
CA GLY A 539 -22.04 10.65 10.02
C GLY A 539 -22.94 9.69 10.79
N ASN A 540 -24.21 9.58 10.38
CA ASN A 540 -25.17 8.65 10.98
C ASN A 540 -24.89 7.21 10.51
N SER A 541 -23.74 6.68 10.93
CA SER A 541 -23.12 5.49 10.35
C SER A 541 -22.36 4.64 11.38
N THR A 542 -21.88 3.49 10.92
CA THR A 542 -21.13 2.54 11.73
C THR A 542 -19.70 2.37 11.21
N LEU A 543 -18.72 2.37 12.11
CA LEU A 543 -17.36 1.91 11.84
C LEU A 543 -17.14 0.56 12.52
N ASN A 544 -17.03 -0.52 11.74
CA ASN A 544 -16.62 -1.82 12.24
C ASN A 544 -15.11 -1.94 12.16
N ILE A 545 -14.46 -2.14 13.29
CA ILE A 545 -13.05 -2.47 13.37
C ILE A 545 -12.98 -3.94 13.73
N ARG A 546 -12.47 -4.75 12.79
CA ARG A 546 -12.39 -6.20 12.96
C ARG A 546 -10.96 -6.66 13.00
N TYR A 547 -10.67 -7.55 13.93
CA TYR A 547 -9.38 -8.20 14.05
C TYR A 547 -9.49 -9.71 13.90
N ASP A 548 -8.71 -10.28 12.98
CA ASP A 548 -8.45 -11.70 12.90
C ASP A 548 -7.00 -11.95 13.25
N GLY A 549 -6.70 -12.73 14.28
CA GLY A 549 -5.32 -13.11 14.50
C GLY A 549 -5.13 -14.05 15.67
N PRO A 550 -3.89 -14.52 15.86
CA PRO A 550 -3.64 -15.79 16.52
C PRO A 550 -4.10 -15.78 17.98
N ASN A 551 -4.50 -16.96 18.43
CA ASN A 551 -4.68 -17.28 19.85
C ASN A 551 -3.33 -17.22 20.57
N ASP A 552 -2.88 -16.03 20.93
CA ASP A 552 -1.70 -15.87 21.78
C ASP A 552 -1.94 -14.91 22.94
N THR A 553 -0.93 -14.85 23.81
CA THR A 553 -0.92 -14.11 25.06
C THR A 553 -0.19 -12.76 24.93
N THR A 554 -0.13 -12.16 23.73
CA THR A 554 0.57 -10.88 23.52
C THR A 554 -0.40 -9.69 23.48
N ASN A 555 -0.10 -8.61 24.23
CA ASN A 555 -0.79 -7.33 24.06
C ASN A 555 -0.43 -6.78 22.67
N ARG A 556 -1.44 -6.34 21.90
CA ARG A 556 -1.25 -5.84 20.53
C ARG A 556 -2.02 -4.54 20.30
N ASP A 557 -1.33 -3.50 19.84
CA ASP A 557 -1.97 -2.29 19.37
C ASP A 557 -2.09 -2.32 17.85
N TYR A 558 -3.24 -1.86 17.36
CA TYR A 558 -3.60 -1.74 15.95
C TYR A 558 -3.90 -0.28 15.66
N ILE A 559 -3.04 0.39 14.88
CA ILE A 559 -3.20 1.81 14.54
C ILE A 559 -4.03 1.92 13.27
N PHE A 560 -5.30 2.32 13.40
CA PHE A 560 -6.28 2.31 12.30
C PHE A 560 -6.31 3.59 11.47
N GLY A 561 -5.73 4.69 11.96
CA GLY A 561 -5.66 5.94 11.19
C GLY A 561 -5.18 7.12 12.01
N ASN A 562 -5.10 8.28 11.35
CA ASN A 562 -4.65 9.52 11.97
C ASN A 562 -5.78 10.13 12.83
N GLN A 563 -6.79 10.74 12.22
CA GLN A 563 -7.85 11.43 12.95
C GLN A 563 -9.22 10.78 12.74
N LEU A 564 -9.97 10.60 13.83
CA LEU A 564 -11.38 10.19 13.79
C LEU A 564 -12.28 11.37 14.19
N ILE A 565 -13.32 11.66 13.41
CA ILE A 565 -14.28 12.74 13.70
C ILE A 565 -15.70 12.19 13.66
N ILE A 566 -16.50 12.52 14.67
CA ILE A 566 -17.89 12.11 14.78
C ILE A 566 -18.77 13.35 14.58
N ASP A 567 -19.40 13.46 13.41
CA ASP A 567 -20.21 14.63 12.99
C ASP A 567 -21.70 14.47 13.32
N LYS A 568 -22.19 13.22 13.42
CA LYS A 568 -23.58 12.84 13.74
C LYS A 568 -23.56 11.59 14.63
N PRO A 569 -24.71 11.14 15.17
CA PRO A 569 -24.72 9.95 16.03
C PRO A 569 -24.11 8.75 15.29
N ALA A 570 -23.02 8.19 15.82
CA ALA A 570 -22.28 7.13 15.15
C ALA A 570 -22.01 5.96 16.09
N THR A 571 -21.82 4.79 15.51
CA THR A 571 -21.45 3.57 16.25
C THR A 571 -20.07 3.09 15.82
N ILE A 572 -19.21 2.72 16.77
CA ILE A 572 -17.96 2.01 16.52
C ILE A 572 -18.11 0.60 17.07
N ASN A 573 -18.05 -0.41 16.20
CA ASN A 573 -18.06 -1.82 16.61
C ASN A 573 -16.64 -2.36 16.62
N LEU A 574 -16.25 -3.02 17.71
CA LEU A 574 -14.93 -3.59 17.93
C LEU A 574 -15.05 -5.11 18.01
N ASP A 575 -14.85 -5.82 16.89
CA ASP A 575 -15.06 -7.26 16.81
C ASP A 575 -13.75 -8.05 16.70
N ARG A 576 -13.66 -9.14 17.46
CA ARG A 576 -12.64 -10.19 17.26
C ARG A 576 -13.24 -11.33 16.44
N ILE A 577 -12.63 -11.64 15.31
CA ILE A 577 -13.13 -12.66 14.37
C ILE A 577 -12.83 -14.08 14.87
N SER A 578 -11.70 -14.31 15.56
CA SER A 578 -11.30 -15.64 16.04
C SER A 578 -10.51 -15.63 17.36
N GLY A 579 -10.77 -16.60 18.26
CA GLY A 579 -9.89 -16.95 19.38
C GLY A 579 -10.28 -16.52 20.82
N ASN A 580 -9.77 -17.25 21.85
CA ASN A 580 -10.23 -17.19 23.25
C ASN A 580 -9.12 -16.79 24.25
N GLY A 581 -8.43 -15.67 24.00
CA GLY A 581 -7.29 -15.19 24.82
C GLY A 581 -7.55 -13.84 25.50
N GLY A 582 -7.35 -13.77 26.83
CA GLY A 582 -7.76 -12.69 27.74
C GLY A 582 -6.80 -11.51 27.96
N LEU A 583 -6.22 -10.90 26.91
CA LEU A 583 -5.30 -9.74 27.04
C LEU A 583 -5.65 -8.54 26.15
N ASN A 584 -5.18 -7.36 26.54
CA ASN A 584 -5.60 -6.05 26.02
C ASN A 584 -5.08 -5.79 24.59
N ARG A 585 -6.01 -5.53 23.67
CA ARG A 585 -5.71 -5.03 22.33
C ARG A 585 -6.33 -3.65 22.13
N ASN A 586 -5.60 -2.73 21.53
CA ASN A 586 -6.06 -1.34 21.33
C ASN A 586 -6.23 -1.02 19.84
N SER A 587 -7.38 -0.47 19.46
CA SER A 587 -7.57 0.27 18.20
C SER A 587 -7.13 1.71 18.41
N ILE A 588 -6.02 2.14 17.83
CA ILE A 588 -5.45 3.48 18.05
C ILE A 588 -5.82 4.42 16.91
N PHE A 589 -6.44 5.55 17.24
CA PHE A 589 -6.42 6.78 16.43
C PHE A 589 -5.52 7.82 17.10
N SER A 590 -4.86 8.67 16.32
CA SER A 590 -4.01 9.75 16.84
C SER A 590 -4.83 10.83 17.56
N SER A 591 -6.06 11.06 17.12
CA SER A 591 -7.00 11.96 17.78
C SER A 591 -8.46 11.56 17.49
N LEU A 592 -9.34 11.99 18.38
CA LEU A 592 -10.79 11.86 18.23
C LEU A 592 -11.43 13.24 18.39
N THR A 593 -12.35 13.61 17.51
CA THR A 593 -13.18 14.80 17.67
C THR A 593 -14.65 14.41 17.70
N ILE A 594 -15.43 14.91 18.66
CA ILE A 594 -16.88 14.66 18.76
C ILE A 594 -17.64 15.98 18.64
N ASN A 595 -18.46 16.11 17.59
CA ASN A 595 -19.16 17.34 17.23
C ASN A 595 -20.61 17.35 17.73
N ASN A 596 -20.82 17.75 18.98
CA ASN A 596 -22.14 17.94 19.60
C ASN A 596 -23.11 16.76 19.38
N THR A 597 -22.65 15.54 19.62
CA THR A 597 -23.32 14.32 19.17
C THR A 597 -23.03 13.12 20.08
N GLN A 598 -23.71 12.00 19.79
CA GLN A 598 -23.50 10.72 20.44
C GLN A 598 -22.47 9.86 19.70
N LEU A 599 -21.55 9.25 20.45
CA LEU A 599 -20.72 8.15 20.02
C LEU A 599 -21.11 6.91 20.83
N THR A 600 -21.57 5.87 20.15
CA THR A 600 -21.76 4.55 20.76
C THR A 600 -20.56 3.68 20.40
N VAL A 601 -19.99 2.99 21.37
CA VAL A 601 -18.95 1.98 21.11
C VAL A 601 -19.51 0.63 21.55
N THR A 602 -19.47 -0.35 20.63
CA THR A 602 -19.82 -1.76 20.89
C THR A 602 -18.57 -2.65 20.69
N GLN A 603 -18.49 -3.81 21.36
CA GLN A 603 -17.31 -4.67 21.42
C GLN A 603 -17.74 -6.13 21.55
N GLY A 604 -17.29 -6.98 20.62
CA GLY A 604 -17.62 -8.40 20.53
C GLY A 604 -16.86 -9.33 21.48
N GLY A 605 -16.39 -8.87 22.65
CA GLY A 605 -15.70 -9.69 23.67
C GLY A 605 -14.61 -8.93 24.45
N ASN A 606 -14.32 -9.33 25.70
CA ASN A 606 -13.66 -8.55 26.79
C ASN A 606 -12.24 -7.97 26.57
N THR A 607 -11.67 -7.98 25.37
CA THR A 607 -10.23 -7.75 25.14
C THR A 607 -9.84 -6.73 24.07
N PHE A 608 -10.78 -6.09 23.36
CA PHE A 608 -10.49 -5.17 22.25
C PHE A 608 -11.06 -3.76 22.49
N ARG A 609 -10.19 -2.79 22.73
CA ARG A 609 -10.52 -1.46 23.24
C ARG A 609 -10.32 -0.40 22.16
N LEU A 610 -11.11 0.68 22.23
CA LEU A 610 -10.78 1.91 21.53
C LEU A 610 -9.75 2.69 22.36
N ALA A 611 -8.61 3.00 21.75
CA ALA A 611 -7.56 3.81 22.34
C ALA A 611 -7.33 5.05 21.48
N ILE A 612 -7.08 6.19 22.11
CA ILE A 612 -6.74 7.44 21.42
C ILE A 612 -5.39 7.84 21.95
N SER A 613 -4.37 7.90 21.09
CA SER A 613 -2.99 8.16 21.55
C SER A 613 -2.73 9.65 21.80
N GLY A 614 -3.53 10.54 21.22
CA GLY A 614 -3.45 11.98 21.41
C GLY A 614 -4.71 12.57 22.05
N ASN A 615 -5.21 13.66 21.46
CA ASN A 615 -6.30 14.44 22.04
C ASN A 615 -7.68 13.92 21.63
N ILE A 616 -8.62 14.01 22.57
CA ILE A 616 -10.05 13.90 22.37
C ILE A 616 -10.62 15.31 22.46
N ASN A 617 -11.03 15.86 21.33
CA ASN A 617 -11.56 17.20 21.20
C ASN A 617 -13.09 17.16 21.25
N LEU A 618 -13.68 17.93 22.15
CA LEU A 618 -15.13 18.14 22.18
C LEU A 618 -15.44 19.46 21.48
N VAL A 619 -16.33 19.46 20.48
CA VAL A 619 -16.75 20.69 19.76
C VAL A 619 -18.16 21.13 20.16
N GLY A 620 -18.89 20.28 20.89
CA GLY A 620 -20.11 20.58 21.64
C GLY A 620 -20.32 19.56 22.75
N ASP A 621 -21.51 19.51 23.34
CA ASP A 621 -21.83 18.49 24.33
C ASP A 621 -21.80 17.10 23.67
N ALA A 622 -21.10 16.16 24.28
CA ALA A 622 -20.89 14.83 23.74
C ALA A 622 -21.47 13.77 24.66
N VAL A 623 -22.13 12.78 24.08
CA VAL A 623 -22.56 11.58 24.80
C VAL A 623 -21.71 10.42 24.30
N VAL A 624 -21.04 9.72 25.19
CA VAL A 624 -20.31 8.50 24.88
C VAL A 624 -20.97 7.33 25.60
N ASP A 625 -21.60 6.47 24.83
CA ASP A 625 -22.17 5.22 25.33
C ASP A 625 -21.18 4.08 25.16
N SER A 626 -20.81 3.45 26.27
CA SER A 626 -19.92 2.29 26.25
C SER A 626 -20.57 0.94 26.16
N GLY A 627 -21.91 0.88 26.18
CA GLY A 627 -22.63 -0.36 26.43
C GLY A 627 -22.12 -1.11 27.67
N ASP A 628 -22.29 -2.44 27.64
CA ASP A 628 -21.91 -3.39 28.69
C ASP A 628 -20.47 -3.94 28.53
N MET A 629 -19.51 -3.13 28.09
CA MET A 629 -18.14 -3.59 27.75
C MET A 629 -16.97 -2.87 28.42
N THR A 630 -15.88 -3.60 28.68
CA THR A 630 -14.75 -3.17 29.53
C THR A 630 -13.70 -2.27 28.85
N ASN A 631 -13.45 -1.07 29.42
CA ASN A 631 -12.33 -0.13 29.18
C ASN A 631 -12.31 0.61 27.82
N MET A 632 -12.69 1.89 27.83
CA MET A 632 -13.06 2.56 26.58
C MET A 632 -12.19 3.68 25.99
N VAL A 633 -11.19 4.22 26.68
CA VAL A 633 -10.38 5.33 26.14
C VAL A 633 -9.00 5.33 26.82
N SER A 634 -7.97 5.88 26.17
CA SER A 634 -6.65 6.13 26.78
C SER A 634 -5.98 7.41 26.25
N GLY A 635 -6.74 8.50 26.08
CA GLY A 635 -6.25 9.79 25.56
C GLY A 635 -6.35 10.94 26.56
N LYS A 636 -5.99 12.16 26.13
CA LYS A 636 -6.22 13.43 26.84
C LYS A 636 -7.50 14.08 26.33
N ILE A 637 -8.37 14.58 27.22
CA ILE A 637 -9.55 15.37 26.80
C ILE A 637 -9.21 16.86 26.77
N THR A 638 -9.64 17.55 25.71
CA THR A 638 -9.51 19.01 25.56
C THR A 638 -10.82 19.64 25.09
N ASP A 639 -11.27 20.65 25.83
CA ASP A 639 -12.47 21.43 25.54
C ASP A 639 -12.17 22.89 25.11
N ALA A 640 -10.90 23.27 25.08
CA ALA A 640 -10.47 24.65 24.78
C ALA A 640 -11.16 25.70 25.68
N GLY A 641 -11.48 25.34 26.93
CA GLY A 641 -12.11 26.22 27.92
C GLY A 641 -13.57 26.62 27.66
N LEU A 642 -14.33 25.91 26.82
CA LEU A 642 -15.68 26.32 26.38
C LEU A 642 -16.87 25.75 27.20
N MET A 643 -16.60 25.15 28.35
CA MET A 643 -17.62 24.63 29.28
C MET A 643 -18.55 23.53 28.73
N ARG A 644 -18.06 22.63 27.86
CA ARG A 644 -18.86 21.55 27.26
C ARG A 644 -18.99 20.33 28.17
N THR A 645 -20.11 19.62 28.03
CA THR A 645 -20.44 18.44 28.84
C THR A 645 -20.05 17.15 28.13
N LEU A 646 -19.30 16.28 28.80
CA LEU A 646 -19.14 14.88 28.41
C LEU A 646 -20.04 13.99 29.27
N THR A 647 -21.03 13.35 28.65
CA THR A 647 -21.90 12.38 29.31
C THR A 647 -21.44 10.97 29.01
N LYS A 648 -21.11 10.19 30.04
CA LYS A 648 -20.81 8.75 29.92
C LYS A 648 -22.05 7.94 30.29
N THR A 649 -22.53 7.12 29.36
CA THR A 649 -23.60 6.13 29.59
C THR A 649 -23.07 4.70 29.46
N GLY A 650 -23.77 3.72 30.03
CA GLY A 650 -23.38 2.30 29.99
C GLY A 650 -22.58 1.81 31.22
N GLY A 651 -22.59 0.50 31.47
CA GLY A 651 -22.22 -0.12 32.75
C GLY A 651 -20.72 -0.30 33.04
N ASN A 652 -19.81 0.22 32.21
CA ASN A 652 -18.37 -0.06 32.33
C ASN A 652 -17.48 1.18 32.46
N THR A 653 -16.19 0.92 32.71
CA THR A 653 -15.15 1.92 32.94
C THR A 653 -14.69 2.63 31.66
N MET A 654 -14.77 3.96 31.64
CA MET A 654 -14.00 4.82 30.71
C MET A 654 -12.71 5.26 31.40
N ASN A 655 -11.54 5.04 30.78
CA ASN A 655 -10.27 5.52 31.30
C ASN A 655 -9.81 6.78 30.54
N ILE A 656 -9.28 7.77 31.23
CA ILE A 656 -8.68 8.97 30.67
C ILE A 656 -7.31 9.09 31.29
N LEU A 657 -6.30 8.57 30.58
CA LEU A 657 -4.96 8.33 31.14
C LEU A 657 -3.93 9.41 30.76
N GLY A 658 -4.33 10.41 29.97
CA GLY A 658 -3.46 11.54 29.59
C GLY A 658 -3.25 12.55 30.72
N THR A 659 -2.08 13.18 30.77
CA THR A 659 -1.81 14.32 31.66
C THR A 659 -2.39 15.62 31.07
N GLY A 660 -2.79 16.55 31.94
CA GLY A 660 -3.25 17.88 31.53
C GLY A 660 -4.61 17.90 30.80
N ASN A 661 -5.55 17.04 31.19
CA ASN A 661 -6.93 17.10 30.70
C ASN A 661 -7.55 18.47 31.01
N ASP A 662 -8.19 19.07 30.02
CA ASP A 662 -8.90 20.34 30.13
C ASP A 662 -10.41 20.09 30.01
N PHE A 663 -11.06 19.95 31.16
CA PHE A 663 -12.51 19.92 31.29
C PHE A 663 -12.99 21.34 31.56
N GLY A 664 -13.20 22.11 30.51
CA GLY A 664 -13.82 23.41 30.63
C GLY A 664 -15.21 23.30 31.28
N GLY A 665 -15.95 22.22 30.97
CA GLY A 665 -17.33 22.00 31.42
C GLY A 665 -17.52 20.82 32.37
N GLY A 666 -18.79 20.42 32.55
CA GLY A 666 -19.16 19.32 33.44
C GLY A 666 -18.87 17.94 32.86
N MET A 667 -18.51 16.98 33.70
CA MET A 667 -18.56 15.56 33.36
C MET A 667 -19.76 14.93 34.04
N MET A 668 -20.62 14.26 33.28
CA MET A 668 -21.81 13.60 33.81
C MET A 668 -21.69 12.09 33.60
N LEU A 669 -21.72 11.33 34.70
CA LEU A 669 -21.81 9.88 34.66
C LEU A 669 -23.26 9.47 34.87
N VAL A 670 -23.81 8.71 33.91
CA VAL A 670 -25.19 8.25 33.92
C VAL A 670 -25.22 6.73 33.87
N GLY A 671 -25.75 6.10 34.92
CA GLY A 671 -25.85 4.65 35.03
C GLY A 671 -24.75 4.02 35.90
N SER A 672 -24.61 2.69 35.82
CA SER A 672 -23.77 1.86 36.71
C SER A 672 -22.28 1.78 36.31
N GLY A 673 -21.84 2.53 35.30
CA GLY A 673 -20.45 2.54 34.85
C GLY A 673 -19.49 3.25 35.79
N SER A 674 -18.22 3.27 35.42
CA SER A 674 -17.17 3.98 36.15
C SER A 674 -16.39 4.91 35.22
N LEU A 675 -15.79 5.95 35.79
CA LEU A 675 -14.91 6.86 35.07
C LEU A 675 -13.60 6.96 35.85
N ARG A 676 -12.49 6.66 35.18
CA ARG A 676 -11.15 6.75 35.77
C ARG A 676 -10.36 7.82 35.04
N ILE A 677 -9.86 8.82 35.77
CA ILE A 677 -9.03 9.91 35.25
C ILE A 677 -7.68 9.88 35.97
N GLY A 678 -6.55 9.89 35.26
CA GLY A 678 -5.21 9.99 35.85
C GLY A 678 -4.12 9.17 35.14
N ASP A 679 -2.86 9.47 35.43
CA ASP A 679 -1.61 8.99 34.78
C ASP A 679 -1.29 7.48 34.97
N GLY A 680 -2.27 6.68 35.37
CA GLY A 680 -2.11 5.25 35.57
C GLY A 680 -1.46 4.83 36.90
N TYR A 681 -0.79 5.72 37.64
CA TYR A 681 -0.12 5.37 38.92
C TYR A 681 -0.09 6.47 40.01
N GLY A 682 -0.75 7.62 39.82
CA GLY A 682 -0.80 8.73 40.78
C GLY A 682 -2.20 9.36 40.92
N THR A 683 -2.40 10.06 42.03
CA THR A 683 -3.68 10.67 42.47
C THR A 683 -4.36 11.51 41.39
N ALA A 684 -5.63 11.20 41.12
CA ALA A 684 -6.50 11.95 40.22
C ALA A 684 -6.70 13.40 40.74
N VAL A 685 -6.28 14.39 39.96
CA VAL A 685 -6.68 15.78 40.19
C VAL A 685 -8.01 16.00 39.47
N VAL A 686 -9.12 15.81 40.18
CA VAL A 686 -10.46 16.18 39.69
C VAL A 686 -10.66 17.65 40.01
N ASN A 687 -10.86 18.49 38.98
CA ASN A 687 -11.26 19.88 39.17
C ASN A 687 -12.74 19.88 39.66
N PRO A 688 -13.12 20.58 40.73
CA PRO A 688 -14.29 20.25 41.56
C PRO A 688 -15.66 20.68 41.01
N THR A 689 -15.84 20.82 39.69
CA THR A 689 -17.14 21.13 39.09
C THR A 689 -17.87 19.91 38.51
N ALA A 690 -17.37 18.69 38.75
CA ALA A 690 -18.09 17.46 38.43
C ALA A 690 -19.31 17.28 39.35
N THR A 691 -20.51 17.55 38.84
CA THR A 691 -21.75 17.23 39.54
C THR A 691 -21.94 15.71 39.48
N ALA A 692 -21.74 15.02 40.60
CA ALA A 692 -21.96 13.58 40.68
C ALA A 692 -23.46 13.27 40.46
N GLY A 693 -23.76 12.53 39.39
CA GLY A 693 -24.97 11.72 39.33
C GLY A 693 -24.93 10.65 40.42
N THR A 694 -26.08 10.05 40.76
CA THR A 694 -26.33 9.23 41.96
C THR A 694 -25.58 7.88 42.06
N GLY A 695 -24.37 7.75 41.50
CA GLY A 695 -23.50 6.57 41.59
C GLY A 695 -22.24 6.82 42.44
N PRO A 696 -21.60 5.78 43.00
CA PRO A 696 -20.36 5.91 43.75
C PRO A 696 -19.22 6.36 42.83
N ILE A 697 -18.45 7.35 43.30
CA ILE A 697 -17.16 7.77 42.74
C ILE A 697 -16.07 6.80 43.21
#